data_AF-A0A372JRG7-F1
#
_entry.id   AF-A0A372JRG7-F1
#
_cell.length_a   1.000
_cell.length_b   1.000
_cell.length_c   1.000
_cell.angle_alpha   90.00
_cell.angle_beta   90.00
_cell.angle_gamma   90.00
#
_symmetry.space_group_name_H-M   'P 1'
#
loop_
_entity.id
_entity.type
_entity.pdbx_description
1 polymer ?
#
loop_
_entity_poly.entity_id
_entity_poly.type
_entity_poly.pdbx_seq_one_letter_code
_entity_poly.pdbx_strand_id
1 'polypeptide(L)'
;MSVSELEPGDREFERTPPHDIAAEQGVLGGMLLSQDAIAEVIEVLRTADFYRPAHQIIFDAVLELYGRGDPADAVTIAGELTKRGEIGRVGGAPYLHTLISSVPTAANAGYYARIVRERSVLRKLVETGTRIVQMGYNADGADADEILDRAQAEVFAIAEKRSGEDYVPLSEIMPGALDEIEAIGSRGGQMVGVPTGFADLDALTNGLHPGQMIVVAARPAMGKALALATLVPTPSGWTTMGALQVGDEVLDADGRPTRVVAATEVMHGRPCYEVEFSDGEVVVADALHQWRTAVAGETAVRTTERIAASLDETHVIDGPGERVTKIVDVRPVPSVPVRCVQVDNADHMYLVGRSRVPTHNSTLALDFARAASIKHGLTSAFFSLEMGRNEITMRLLSAEARVALHAMRSGTMQDEDWTRLARRMSEVAEAPLFIDDSPNMSMMEIRAKARRLKQQHDLRLVVIDYLQLMTSGKRVESRQVEVSEFSRSLKLLAKELQVPVIALSQLNRGPEQRTDKKPMVSDLRESGCVTAATRLVRADTGAEVTIGELAASGARDVPVWALDDRLKYVPRTMTHAFPSGRKEAFRVTLASGRRVEATANHPFLTHAGWTPLGELSPGDRVAAARHVPPPLEIRPWPEERVVLLAHLLGGGSFGHGEPVRYAGTDEACLSAVTDAARHFGVIAVRDEHDASRGTTLRVTQGSGGPIAEWLDDLGLLGLRAPERFVPDEVFGLPKEQVALFLRHLWAAGGSVDWDAERGRCGVHFSSAGRRLVEDASRLLLRFGILPRVETVREAGGTVGGAGDILRETGGTVRGAGETVRGAGDRPVHRLRIDGAENQLAFFSAVRVLGARGVVAATAAKALRGARSNAGLDTIPADVWGDVRQVLQSQEARELVPAGGGAGEGTTVKAAPGGQRLGRVAAVLGDAELEMLAVNDIVWDEIVSVESVGEQEVYDATVMGLHNFVANGIALHNSIEQDADMVILLHREDAYEKESPRAGEADLIVAKHRNGPTATVTVAFQGHYSRFVDMAQ
;
A
#
# COMPACT_ATOMS: atom_id res chain seq x y z
N MET A 1 45.55 -36.29 -5.79
CA MET A 1 46.22 -36.04 -7.09
C MET A 1 46.06 -34.56 -7.40
N SER A 2 47.05 -33.96 -8.06
CA SER A 2 47.09 -32.52 -8.34
C SER A 2 46.18 -32.14 -9.50
N VAL A 3 45.66 -30.90 -9.51
CA VAL A 3 44.83 -30.32 -10.60
C VAL A 3 45.70 -29.90 -11.81
N SER A 4 46.87 -30.51 -11.99
CA SER A 4 47.92 -30.10 -12.92
C SER A 4 48.19 -31.07 -14.06
N GLU A 5 47.33 -32.08 -14.27
CA GLU A 5 47.52 -33.17 -15.25
C GLU A 5 46.28 -33.38 -16.14
N LEU A 6 45.68 -32.30 -16.62
CA LEU A 6 44.75 -32.33 -17.76
C LEU A 6 45.35 -31.51 -18.90
N GLU A 7 45.87 -32.20 -19.92
CA GLU A 7 46.38 -31.56 -21.13
C GLU A 7 45.27 -30.80 -21.87
N PRO A 8 45.57 -29.63 -22.48
CA PRO A 8 44.62 -28.92 -23.31
C PRO A 8 44.40 -29.69 -24.62
N GLY A 9 43.37 -30.54 -24.63
CA GLY A 9 42.94 -31.21 -25.85
C GLY A 9 42.38 -30.21 -26.86
N ASP A 10 43.15 -29.91 -27.90
CA ASP A 10 42.77 -29.04 -29.03
C ASP A 10 41.48 -29.51 -29.72
N ARG A 11 40.35 -29.01 -29.21
CA ARG A 11 39.10 -28.81 -29.94
C ARG A 11 38.48 -27.51 -29.47
N GLU A 12 38.80 -26.42 -30.16
CA GLU A 12 37.93 -25.25 -30.15
C GLU A 12 36.51 -25.71 -30.52
N PHE A 13 35.65 -25.77 -29.51
CA PHE A 13 34.24 -26.02 -29.70
C PHE A 13 33.63 -24.76 -30.30
N GLU A 14 33.67 -24.66 -31.63
CA GLU A 14 32.93 -23.66 -32.43
C GLU A 14 31.42 -23.97 -32.33
N ARG A 15 30.87 -23.81 -31.12
CA ARG A 15 29.47 -24.05 -30.78
C ARG A 15 28.64 -22.91 -31.31
N THR A 16 28.26 -23.01 -32.57
CA THR A 16 27.13 -22.25 -33.11
C THR A 16 25.91 -22.45 -32.19
N PRO A 17 25.21 -21.38 -31.78
CA PRO A 17 24.06 -21.50 -30.90
C PRO A 17 22.96 -22.39 -31.52
N PRO A 18 22.20 -23.16 -30.74
CA PRO A 18 21.14 -24.03 -31.26
C PRO A 18 20.15 -23.31 -32.19
N HIS A 19 20.05 -23.80 -33.42
CA HIS A 19 19.19 -23.27 -34.48
C HIS A 19 18.82 -24.36 -35.49
N ASP A 20 17.82 -24.11 -36.32
CA ASP A 20 17.46 -24.97 -37.46
C ASP A 20 16.90 -24.10 -38.60
N ILE A 21 17.75 -23.80 -39.59
CA ILE A 21 17.37 -22.91 -40.69
C ILE A 21 16.29 -23.54 -41.58
N ALA A 22 16.31 -24.86 -41.77
CA ALA A 22 15.34 -25.55 -42.60
C ALA A 22 13.94 -25.51 -41.95
N ALA A 23 13.87 -25.68 -40.62
CA ALA A 23 12.62 -25.48 -39.89
C ALA A 23 12.14 -24.03 -39.93
N GLU A 24 13.01 -23.03 -39.75
CA GLU A 24 12.62 -21.61 -39.86
C GLU A 24 12.09 -21.25 -41.25
N GLN A 25 12.75 -21.73 -42.32
CA GLN A 25 12.25 -21.59 -43.69
C GLN A 25 10.93 -22.33 -43.87
N GLY A 26 10.78 -23.50 -43.23
CA GLY A 26 9.58 -24.32 -43.19
C GLY A 26 8.37 -23.61 -42.59
N VAL A 27 8.57 -22.87 -41.50
CA VAL A 27 7.54 -22.05 -40.85
C VAL A 27 7.11 -20.91 -41.77
N LEU A 28 8.06 -20.07 -42.22
CA LEU A 28 7.73 -18.89 -43.02
C LEU A 28 7.13 -19.25 -44.38
N GLY A 29 7.62 -20.30 -45.04
CA GLY A 29 7.04 -20.79 -46.29
C GLY A 29 5.61 -21.30 -46.13
N GLY A 30 5.29 -21.93 -44.99
CA GLY A 30 3.93 -22.37 -44.66
C GLY A 30 2.98 -21.21 -44.40
N MET A 31 3.44 -20.20 -43.64
CA MET A 31 2.69 -18.96 -43.38
C MET A 31 2.39 -18.17 -44.67
N LEU A 32 3.35 -18.08 -45.60
CA LEU A 32 3.18 -17.43 -46.91
C LEU A 32 2.28 -18.23 -47.88
N LEU A 33 1.96 -19.49 -47.56
CA LEU A 33 1.10 -20.37 -48.35
C LEU A 33 -0.34 -20.46 -47.83
N SER A 34 -0.59 -20.27 -46.54
CA SER A 34 -1.93 -20.32 -45.94
C SER A 34 -2.05 -19.44 -44.70
N GLN A 35 -3.17 -18.72 -44.59
CA GLN A 35 -3.50 -17.96 -43.37
C GLN A 35 -3.79 -18.86 -42.16
N ASP A 36 -4.30 -20.09 -42.36
CA ASP A 36 -4.52 -21.04 -41.26
C ASP A 36 -3.19 -21.44 -40.59
N ALA A 37 -2.12 -21.54 -41.38
CA ALA A 37 -0.77 -21.78 -40.88
C ALA A 37 -0.20 -20.58 -40.10
N ILE A 38 -0.67 -19.36 -40.37
CA ILE A 38 -0.30 -18.18 -39.57
C ILE A 38 -0.87 -18.31 -38.16
N ALA A 39 -2.14 -18.71 -38.03
CA ALA A 39 -2.78 -18.91 -36.72
C ALA A 39 -2.05 -19.96 -35.87
N GLU A 40 -1.83 -21.17 -36.40
CA GLU A 40 -1.13 -22.26 -35.67
C GLU A 40 0.29 -21.86 -35.25
N VAL A 41 1.00 -21.07 -36.06
CA VAL A 41 2.37 -20.65 -35.76
C VAL A 41 2.41 -19.55 -34.69
N ILE A 42 1.45 -18.62 -34.69
CA ILE A 42 1.38 -17.52 -33.70
C ILE A 42 1.19 -18.05 -32.28
N GLU A 43 0.48 -19.16 -32.08
CA GLU A 43 0.37 -19.80 -30.76
C GLU A 43 1.73 -20.29 -30.22
N VAL A 44 2.61 -20.78 -31.10
CA VAL A 44 3.84 -21.49 -30.72
C VAL A 44 5.09 -20.60 -30.69
N LEU A 45 5.19 -19.61 -31.59
CA LEU A 45 6.40 -18.80 -31.78
C LEU A 45 6.19 -17.31 -31.48
N ARG A 46 7.29 -16.64 -31.14
CA ARG A 46 7.43 -15.18 -31.14
C ARG A 46 8.64 -14.80 -32.00
N THR A 47 8.71 -13.55 -32.47
CA THR A 47 9.77 -13.05 -33.35
C THR A 47 11.18 -13.43 -32.89
N ALA A 48 11.48 -13.23 -31.60
CA ALA A 48 12.79 -13.55 -31.01
C ALA A 48 13.15 -15.06 -30.99
N ASP A 49 12.24 -15.95 -31.38
CA ASP A 49 12.51 -17.39 -31.44
C ASP A 49 13.28 -17.79 -32.71
N PHE A 50 13.17 -17.03 -33.80
CA PHE A 50 13.98 -17.21 -35.02
C PHE A 50 15.44 -16.80 -34.76
N TYR A 51 16.38 -17.61 -35.23
CA TYR A 51 17.82 -17.35 -35.15
C TYR A 51 18.30 -16.35 -36.20
N ARG A 52 17.73 -16.35 -37.42
CA ARG A 52 18.12 -15.40 -38.47
C ARG A 52 17.36 -14.08 -38.36
N PRO A 53 18.04 -12.91 -38.30
CA PRO A 53 17.38 -11.61 -38.32
C PRO A 53 16.51 -11.37 -39.57
N ALA A 54 16.89 -11.94 -40.72
CA ALA A 54 16.07 -11.90 -41.92
C ALA A 54 14.70 -12.59 -41.73
N HIS A 55 14.65 -13.68 -40.96
CA HIS A 55 13.41 -14.41 -40.68
C HIS A 55 12.56 -13.68 -39.64
N GLN A 56 13.17 -13.01 -38.66
CA GLN A 56 12.50 -12.12 -37.71
C GLN A 56 11.74 -11.01 -38.44
N ILE A 57 12.40 -10.29 -39.37
CA ILE A 57 11.81 -9.21 -40.17
C ILE A 57 10.64 -9.71 -41.04
N ILE A 58 10.77 -10.89 -41.66
CA ILE A 58 9.67 -11.48 -42.44
C ILE A 58 8.50 -11.86 -41.52
N PHE A 59 8.77 -12.46 -40.36
CA PHE A 59 7.74 -12.85 -39.40
C PHE A 59 6.94 -11.64 -38.90
N ASP A 60 7.61 -10.56 -38.49
CA ASP A 60 6.96 -9.32 -38.05
C ASP A 60 6.07 -8.72 -39.16
N ALA A 61 6.53 -8.71 -40.41
CA ALA A 61 5.73 -8.25 -41.54
C ALA A 61 4.49 -9.13 -41.79
N VAL A 62 4.59 -10.45 -41.58
CA VAL A 62 3.45 -11.38 -41.65
C VAL A 62 2.46 -11.10 -40.52
N LEU A 63 2.93 -10.95 -39.29
CA LEU A 63 2.07 -10.61 -38.14
C LEU A 63 1.30 -9.30 -38.36
N GLU A 64 1.96 -8.28 -38.91
CA GLU A 64 1.35 -6.96 -39.05
C GLU A 64 0.35 -6.88 -40.21
N LEU A 65 0.55 -7.61 -41.31
CA LEU A 65 -0.50 -7.75 -42.34
C LEU A 65 -1.67 -8.58 -41.82
N TYR A 66 -1.40 -9.71 -41.17
CA TYR A 66 -2.43 -10.58 -40.59
C TYR A 66 -3.28 -9.85 -39.54
N GLY A 67 -2.64 -9.08 -38.64
CA GLY A 67 -3.34 -8.25 -37.63
C GLY A 67 -4.15 -7.08 -38.20
N ARG A 68 -3.88 -6.67 -39.45
CA ARG A 68 -4.70 -5.70 -40.21
C ARG A 68 -5.85 -6.38 -40.99
N GLY A 69 -5.89 -7.71 -41.04
CA GLY A 69 -6.83 -8.49 -41.85
C GLY A 69 -6.42 -8.61 -43.33
N ASP A 70 -5.21 -8.16 -43.70
CA ASP A 70 -4.69 -8.26 -45.06
C ASP A 70 -4.11 -9.67 -45.34
N PRO A 71 -4.18 -10.18 -46.58
CA PRO A 71 -3.51 -11.43 -46.95
C PRO A 71 -2.00 -11.26 -46.88
N ALA A 72 -1.32 -12.16 -46.17
CA ALA A 72 0.13 -12.15 -45.99
C ALA A 72 0.83 -13.16 -46.92
N ASP A 73 0.78 -12.90 -48.22
CA ASP A 73 1.45 -13.70 -49.26
C ASP A 73 2.81 -13.09 -49.67
N ALA A 74 3.59 -13.79 -50.51
CA ALA A 74 4.91 -13.31 -50.92
C ALA A 74 4.89 -11.96 -51.69
N VAL A 75 3.79 -11.59 -52.34
CA VAL A 75 3.64 -10.31 -53.06
C VAL A 75 3.31 -9.19 -52.08
N THR A 76 2.36 -9.38 -51.17
CA THR A 76 2.01 -8.36 -50.17
C THR A 76 3.15 -8.12 -49.19
N ILE A 77 3.83 -9.18 -48.74
CA ILE A 77 5.03 -9.10 -47.89
C ILE A 77 6.20 -8.43 -48.63
N ALA A 78 6.43 -8.75 -49.91
CA ALA A 78 7.44 -8.03 -50.70
C ALA A 78 7.12 -6.53 -50.80
N GLY A 79 5.85 -6.17 -51.03
CA GLY A 79 5.38 -4.79 -51.08
C GLY A 79 5.61 -4.07 -49.75
N GLU A 80 5.23 -4.67 -48.63
CA GLU A 80 5.33 -4.07 -47.30
C GLU A 80 6.79 -3.92 -46.85
N LEU A 81 7.64 -4.92 -47.05
CA LEU A 81 9.08 -4.84 -46.80
C LEU A 81 9.79 -3.84 -47.73
N THR A 82 9.26 -3.61 -48.93
CA THR A 82 9.78 -2.57 -49.84
C THR A 82 9.44 -1.17 -49.34
N LYS A 83 8.22 -0.93 -48.86
CA LYS A 83 7.84 0.36 -48.23
C LYS A 83 8.71 0.71 -47.03
N ARG A 84 9.11 -0.29 -46.24
CA ARG A 84 9.99 -0.14 -45.06
C ARG A 84 11.48 0.04 -45.42
N GLY A 85 11.88 -0.20 -46.67
CA GLY A 85 13.28 -0.25 -47.08
C GLY A 85 14.03 -1.51 -46.62
N GLU A 86 13.33 -2.53 -46.12
CA GLU A 86 13.92 -3.73 -45.52
C GLU A 86 14.02 -4.92 -46.46
N ILE A 87 13.38 -4.86 -47.63
CA ILE A 87 13.40 -5.92 -48.65
C ILE A 87 14.82 -6.39 -49.03
N GLY A 88 15.81 -5.49 -48.99
CA GLY A 88 17.22 -5.85 -49.20
C GLY A 88 17.85 -6.66 -48.06
N ARG A 89 17.42 -6.42 -46.80
CA ARG A 89 17.93 -7.12 -45.60
C ARG A 89 17.47 -8.57 -45.53
N VAL A 90 16.34 -8.90 -46.16
CA VAL A 90 15.75 -10.25 -46.17
C VAL A 90 16.16 -11.11 -47.37
N GLY A 91 17.03 -10.61 -48.26
CA GLY A 91 17.45 -11.33 -49.49
C GLY A 91 16.59 -11.04 -50.74
N GLY A 92 15.73 -10.02 -50.70
CA GLY A 92 14.89 -9.61 -51.82
C GLY A 92 13.64 -10.47 -52.04
N ALA A 93 12.76 -10.02 -52.94
CA ALA A 93 11.55 -10.76 -53.31
C ALA A 93 11.78 -12.23 -53.75
N PRO A 94 12.89 -12.59 -54.45
CA PRO A 94 13.18 -14.00 -54.77
C PRO A 94 13.34 -14.91 -53.55
N TYR A 95 13.76 -14.37 -52.39
CA TYR A 95 13.89 -15.17 -51.18
C TYR A 95 12.52 -15.61 -50.64
N LEU A 96 11.49 -14.76 -50.71
CA LEU A 96 10.13 -15.10 -50.29
C LEU A 96 9.53 -16.25 -51.13
N HIS A 97 9.79 -16.27 -52.44
CA HIS A 97 9.42 -17.40 -53.29
C HIS A 97 10.25 -18.66 -53.01
N THR A 98 11.52 -18.50 -52.57
CA THR A 98 12.35 -19.63 -52.11
C THR A 98 11.78 -20.25 -50.84
N LEU A 99 11.29 -19.45 -49.89
CA LEU A 99 10.63 -19.93 -48.67
C LEU A 99 9.40 -20.77 -49.01
N ILE A 100 8.49 -20.26 -49.86
CA ILE A 100 7.35 -21.03 -50.38
C ILE A 100 7.79 -22.35 -51.02
N SER A 101 8.83 -22.31 -51.86
CA SER A 101 9.34 -23.50 -52.56
C SER A 101 10.02 -24.53 -51.65
N SER A 102 10.42 -24.14 -50.44
CA SER A 102 11.06 -25.03 -49.45
C SER A 102 10.06 -25.88 -48.65
N VAL A 103 8.76 -25.57 -48.73
CA VAL A 103 7.71 -26.19 -47.93
C VAL A 103 6.85 -27.14 -48.78
N PRO A 104 6.81 -28.45 -48.47
CA PRO A 104 5.97 -29.39 -49.21
C PRO A 104 4.46 -29.17 -49.00
N THR A 105 4.04 -28.79 -47.78
CA THR A 105 2.64 -28.47 -47.44
C THR A 105 2.58 -27.42 -46.33
N ALA A 106 1.62 -26.51 -46.39
CA ALA A 106 1.41 -25.51 -45.31
C ALA A 106 0.97 -26.16 -43.98
N ALA A 107 0.32 -27.32 -44.03
CA ALA A 107 -0.16 -28.05 -42.85
C ALA A 107 0.96 -28.58 -41.93
N ASN A 108 2.22 -28.52 -42.36
CA ASN A 108 3.37 -28.87 -41.51
C ASN A 108 3.95 -27.66 -40.75
N ALA A 109 3.41 -26.45 -40.93
CA ALA A 109 3.96 -25.23 -40.35
C ALA A 109 4.08 -25.29 -38.81
N GLY A 110 3.04 -25.71 -38.08
CA GLY A 110 3.12 -25.87 -36.63
C GLY A 110 4.07 -26.98 -36.16
N TYR A 111 4.32 -28.01 -36.98
CA TYR A 111 5.36 -29.00 -36.68
C TYR A 111 6.76 -28.37 -36.77
N TYR A 112 7.05 -27.61 -37.83
CA TYR A 112 8.31 -26.87 -37.93
C TYR A 112 8.42 -25.79 -36.84
N ALA A 113 7.32 -25.15 -36.46
CA ALA A 113 7.30 -24.14 -35.39
C ALA A 113 7.74 -24.73 -34.04
N ARG A 114 7.29 -25.95 -33.72
CA ARG A 114 7.75 -26.68 -32.52
C ARG A 114 9.27 -26.92 -32.53
N ILE A 115 9.86 -27.25 -33.69
CA ILE A 115 11.31 -27.42 -33.83
C ILE A 115 12.06 -26.10 -33.61
N VAL A 116 11.62 -25.01 -34.25
CA VAL A 116 12.21 -23.67 -34.07
C VAL A 116 12.12 -23.25 -32.59
N ARG A 117 10.99 -23.51 -31.94
CA ARG A 117 10.78 -23.22 -30.52
C ARG A 117 11.73 -24.01 -29.61
N GLU A 118 11.90 -25.31 -29.86
CA GLU A 118 12.85 -26.16 -29.10
C GLU A 118 14.28 -25.63 -29.23
N ARG A 119 14.73 -25.28 -30.45
CA ARG A 119 16.05 -24.67 -30.68
C ARG A 119 16.18 -23.31 -29.99
N SER A 120 15.13 -22.48 -29.98
CA SER A 120 15.12 -21.22 -29.25
C SER A 120 15.27 -21.39 -27.74
N VAL A 121 14.58 -22.37 -27.13
CA VAL A 121 14.70 -22.68 -25.69
C VAL A 121 16.13 -23.14 -25.36
N LEU A 122 16.71 -24.03 -26.17
CA LEU A 122 18.09 -24.48 -26.00
C LEU A 122 19.10 -23.33 -26.16
N ARG A 123 18.86 -22.40 -27.09
CA ARG A 123 19.69 -21.20 -27.28
C ARG A 123 19.63 -20.24 -26.09
N LYS A 124 18.44 -19.93 -25.59
CA LYS A 124 18.25 -19.11 -24.37
C LYS A 124 18.88 -19.74 -23.14
N LEU A 125 18.85 -21.08 -23.02
CA LEU A 125 19.53 -21.80 -21.95
C LEU A 125 21.06 -21.64 -22.02
N VAL A 126 21.65 -21.65 -23.22
CA VAL A 126 23.08 -21.35 -23.41
C VAL A 126 23.39 -19.90 -23.04
N GLU A 127 22.60 -18.94 -23.52
CA GLU A 127 22.76 -17.50 -23.22
C GLU A 127 22.66 -17.20 -21.72
N THR A 128 21.67 -17.75 -21.02
CA THR A 128 21.53 -17.65 -19.56
C THR A 128 22.68 -18.36 -18.84
N GLY A 129 23.10 -19.55 -19.29
CA GLY A 129 24.27 -20.23 -18.74
C GLY A 129 25.54 -19.38 -18.82
N THR A 130 25.77 -18.71 -19.95
CA THR A 130 26.89 -17.76 -20.11
C THR A 130 26.77 -16.56 -19.17
N ARG A 131 25.56 -16.00 -18.99
CA ARG A 131 25.33 -14.88 -18.05
C ARG A 131 25.56 -15.28 -16.59
N ILE A 132 25.13 -16.48 -16.18
CA ILE A 132 25.39 -17.01 -14.84
C ILE A 132 26.88 -17.23 -14.59
N VAL A 133 27.62 -17.75 -15.59
CA VAL A 133 29.09 -17.85 -15.51
C VAL A 133 29.74 -16.47 -15.39
N GLN A 134 29.27 -15.46 -16.11
CA GLN A 134 29.74 -14.08 -15.98
C GLN A 134 29.44 -13.48 -14.60
N MET A 135 28.27 -13.73 -14.03
CA MET A 135 27.92 -13.30 -12.66
C MET A 135 28.90 -13.89 -11.63
N GLY A 136 29.27 -15.17 -11.77
CA GLY A 136 30.24 -15.82 -10.89
C GLY A 136 31.68 -15.27 -11.00
N TYR A 137 32.09 -14.78 -12.17
CA TYR A 137 33.40 -14.15 -12.36
C TYR A 137 33.44 -12.66 -11.96
N ASN A 138 32.31 -11.96 -12.04
CA ASN A 138 32.20 -10.53 -11.71
C ASN A 138 31.79 -10.29 -10.24
N ALA A 139 31.96 -11.28 -9.37
CA ALA A 139 31.41 -11.35 -8.01
C ALA A 139 32.18 -10.55 -6.94
N ASP A 140 33.20 -9.77 -7.32
CA ASP A 140 34.14 -9.14 -6.36
C ASP A 140 33.44 -8.16 -5.39
N GLY A 141 33.17 -8.65 -4.18
CA GLY A 141 32.59 -7.89 -3.07
C GLY A 141 31.06 -7.97 -2.93
N ALA A 142 30.36 -8.71 -3.78
CA ALA A 142 28.92 -8.96 -3.66
C ALA A 142 28.62 -10.20 -2.78
N ASP A 143 27.40 -10.26 -2.23
CA ASP A 143 26.96 -11.41 -1.44
C ASP A 143 26.74 -12.64 -2.34
N ALA A 144 27.19 -13.81 -1.86
CA ALA A 144 27.02 -15.07 -2.58
C ALA A 144 25.55 -15.46 -2.71
N ASP A 145 24.72 -15.13 -1.71
CA ASP A 145 23.28 -15.40 -1.74
C ASP A 145 22.55 -14.49 -2.75
N GLU A 146 22.93 -13.21 -2.85
CA GLU A 146 22.39 -12.27 -3.85
C GLU A 146 22.71 -12.72 -5.29
N ILE A 147 23.92 -13.25 -5.52
CA ILE A 147 24.32 -13.81 -6.82
C ILE A 147 23.53 -15.10 -7.12
N LEU A 148 23.32 -15.94 -6.11
CA LEU A 148 22.56 -17.18 -6.26
C LEU A 148 21.09 -16.90 -6.60
N ASP A 149 20.44 -15.94 -5.94
CA ASP A 149 19.07 -15.53 -6.22
C ASP A 149 18.92 -14.95 -7.64
N ARG A 150 19.86 -14.10 -8.06
CA ARG A 150 19.91 -13.58 -9.45
C ARG A 150 20.06 -14.71 -10.48
N ALA A 151 20.95 -15.67 -10.22
CA ALA A 151 21.15 -16.83 -11.09
C ALA A 151 19.90 -17.72 -11.15
N GLN A 152 19.21 -17.92 -10.02
CA GLN A 152 17.94 -18.66 -9.98
C GLN A 152 16.86 -17.95 -10.81
N ALA A 153 16.67 -16.64 -10.63
CA ALA A 153 15.68 -15.85 -11.36
C ALA A 153 15.87 -15.94 -12.89
N GLU A 154 17.11 -15.87 -13.37
CA GLU A 154 17.46 -16.00 -14.79
C GLU A 154 17.14 -17.40 -15.37
N VAL A 155 17.30 -18.47 -14.58
CA VAL A 155 16.88 -19.82 -14.98
C VAL A 155 15.36 -19.94 -14.99
N PHE A 156 14.66 -19.40 -13.98
CA PHE A 156 13.20 -19.45 -13.90
C PHE A 156 12.50 -18.68 -15.02
N ALA A 157 13.07 -17.56 -15.49
CA ALA A 157 12.54 -16.79 -16.62
C ALA A 157 12.45 -17.60 -17.95
N ILE A 158 13.24 -18.66 -18.11
CA ILE A 158 13.16 -19.58 -19.26
C ILE A 158 11.91 -20.48 -19.15
N ALA A 159 11.53 -20.89 -17.93
CA ALA A 159 10.41 -21.79 -17.67
C ALA A 159 9.05 -21.06 -17.68
N GLU A 160 9.01 -19.80 -17.27
CA GLU A 160 7.76 -19.07 -17.00
C GLU A 160 7.01 -18.60 -18.27
N LYS A 161 7.69 -18.53 -19.43
CA LYS A 161 7.10 -18.19 -20.76
C LYS A 161 6.23 -19.31 -21.38
N ARG A 162 5.49 -20.05 -20.55
CA ARG A 162 4.50 -21.07 -20.97
C ARG A 162 3.05 -20.66 -20.76
N SER A 163 2.77 -19.60 -20.01
CA SER A 163 1.42 -19.10 -19.77
C SER A 163 1.26 -17.71 -20.37
N GLY A 164 0.89 -17.67 -21.66
CA GLY A 164 0.33 -16.45 -22.25
C GLY A 164 -1.09 -16.26 -21.71
N GLU A 165 -1.41 -15.04 -21.26
CA GLU A 165 -2.78 -14.63 -20.97
C GLU A 165 -3.53 -14.42 -22.29
N ASP A 166 -4.08 -15.49 -22.87
CA ASP A 166 -4.96 -15.41 -24.04
C ASP A 166 -6.42 -15.66 -23.64
N TYR A 167 -7.33 -14.81 -24.14
CA TYR A 167 -8.74 -14.82 -23.78
C TYR A 167 -9.44 -16.06 -24.36
N VAL A 168 -9.76 -17.04 -23.51
CA VAL A 168 -10.53 -18.23 -23.91
C VAL A 168 -11.99 -17.83 -24.18
N PRO A 169 -12.58 -18.18 -25.35
CA PRO A 169 -13.97 -17.86 -25.63
C PRO A 169 -14.91 -18.63 -24.71
N LEU A 170 -15.99 -17.99 -24.26
CA LEU A 170 -16.92 -18.57 -23.28
C LEU A 170 -17.47 -19.95 -23.68
N SER A 171 -17.61 -20.22 -24.98
CA SER A 171 -18.02 -21.52 -25.53
C SER A 171 -17.09 -22.69 -25.21
N GLU A 172 -15.81 -22.43 -24.91
CA GLU A 172 -14.82 -23.46 -24.52
C GLU A 172 -14.74 -23.63 -22.99
N ILE A 173 -15.10 -22.59 -22.23
CA ILE A 173 -15.18 -22.63 -20.75
C ILE A 173 -16.50 -23.29 -20.28
N MET A 174 -17.60 -23.00 -20.98
CA MET A 174 -18.95 -23.44 -20.62
C MET A 174 -19.11 -24.96 -20.44
N PRO A 175 -18.52 -25.84 -21.27
CA PRO A 175 -18.58 -27.29 -21.04
C PRO A 175 -17.99 -27.68 -19.68
N GLY A 176 -16.80 -27.18 -19.33
CA GLY A 176 -16.17 -27.46 -18.03
C GLY A 176 -16.97 -26.93 -16.84
N ALA A 177 -17.56 -25.73 -16.98
CA ALA A 177 -18.43 -25.18 -15.94
C ALA A 177 -19.74 -25.97 -15.78
N LEU A 178 -20.30 -26.51 -16.88
CA LEU A 178 -21.47 -27.39 -16.84
C LEU A 178 -21.11 -28.76 -16.25
N ASP A 179 -19.97 -29.34 -16.61
CA ASP A 179 -19.45 -30.58 -16.02
C ASP A 179 -19.24 -30.44 -14.50
N GLU A 180 -18.75 -29.28 -14.03
CA GLU A 180 -18.66 -28.98 -12.59
C GLU A 180 -20.05 -28.89 -11.93
N ILE A 181 -21.02 -28.23 -12.57
CA ILE A 181 -22.40 -28.12 -12.05
C ILE A 181 -23.10 -29.48 -12.02
N GLU A 182 -22.93 -30.31 -13.05
CA GLU A 182 -23.46 -31.69 -13.09
C GLU A 182 -22.73 -32.59 -12.07
N ALA A 183 -21.43 -32.41 -11.87
CA ALA A 183 -20.68 -33.08 -10.81
C ALA A 183 -21.17 -32.67 -9.41
N ILE A 184 -21.56 -31.41 -9.20
CA ILE A 184 -22.16 -30.95 -7.94
C ILE A 184 -23.56 -31.58 -7.75
N GLY A 185 -24.40 -31.56 -8.80
CA GLY A 185 -25.76 -32.13 -8.76
C GLY A 185 -25.80 -33.65 -8.56
N SER A 186 -24.85 -34.39 -9.12
CA SER A 186 -24.77 -35.85 -9.03
C SER A 186 -24.15 -36.38 -7.73
N ARG A 187 -23.43 -35.53 -6.96
CA ARG A 187 -22.70 -35.92 -5.74
C ARG A 187 -23.54 -36.01 -4.46
N GLY A 188 -24.85 -35.79 -4.52
CA GLY A 188 -25.77 -36.07 -3.39
C GLY A 188 -25.42 -35.38 -2.07
N GLY A 189 -24.82 -34.18 -2.12
CA GLY A 189 -24.42 -33.42 -0.93
C GLY A 189 -23.01 -33.70 -0.39
N GLN A 190 -22.16 -34.40 -1.14
CA GLN A 190 -20.73 -34.50 -0.78
C GLN A 190 -20.00 -33.16 -0.92
N MET A 191 -19.16 -32.85 0.07
CA MET A 191 -18.43 -31.58 0.20
C MET A 191 -17.48 -31.32 -0.98
N VAL A 192 -17.38 -30.06 -1.39
CA VAL A 192 -16.57 -29.64 -2.57
C VAL A 192 -15.17 -29.17 -2.17
N GLY A 193 -15.07 -28.34 -1.13
CA GLY A 193 -13.80 -27.86 -0.60
C GLY A 193 -13.08 -28.85 0.33
N VAL A 194 -11.93 -28.45 0.85
CA VAL A 194 -11.22 -29.17 1.91
C VAL A 194 -12.01 -29.04 3.22
N PRO A 195 -12.41 -30.14 3.88
CA PRO A 195 -13.16 -30.08 5.13
C PRO A 195 -12.35 -29.44 6.25
N THR A 196 -12.95 -28.48 6.94
CA THR A 196 -12.39 -27.87 8.16
C THR A 196 -12.49 -28.82 9.36
N GLY A 197 -13.45 -29.75 9.32
CA GLY A 197 -13.67 -30.72 10.39
C GLY A 197 -14.55 -30.21 11.53
N PHE A 198 -15.24 -29.08 11.31
CA PHE A 198 -16.31 -28.52 12.13
C PHE A 198 -17.59 -28.47 11.30
N ALA A 199 -18.63 -29.20 11.72
CA ALA A 199 -19.83 -29.41 10.90
C ALA A 199 -20.53 -28.10 10.49
N ASP A 200 -20.63 -27.14 11.42
CA ASP A 200 -21.31 -25.86 11.18
C ASP A 200 -20.48 -24.91 10.29
N LEU A 201 -19.15 -24.93 10.40
CA LEU A 201 -18.26 -24.16 9.53
C LEU A 201 -18.21 -24.75 8.11
N ASP A 202 -18.20 -26.08 8.01
CA ASP A 202 -18.28 -26.79 6.73
C ASP A 202 -19.66 -26.61 6.06
N ALA A 203 -20.76 -26.53 6.83
CA ALA A 203 -22.07 -26.18 6.30
C ALA A 203 -22.16 -24.73 5.79
N LEU A 204 -21.44 -23.81 6.45
CA LEU A 204 -21.37 -22.38 6.05
C LEU A 204 -20.50 -22.15 4.80
N THR A 205 -19.43 -22.94 4.64
CA THR A 205 -18.38 -22.71 3.60
C THR A 205 -18.41 -23.72 2.45
N ASN A 206 -19.04 -24.89 2.64
CA ASN A 206 -18.88 -26.09 1.80
C ASN A 206 -17.41 -26.54 1.69
N GLY A 207 -16.65 -26.37 2.79
CA GLY A 207 -15.21 -26.58 2.88
C GLY A 207 -14.39 -25.41 2.33
N LEU A 208 -13.07 -25.50 2.44
CA LEU A 208 -12.11 -24.49 1.95
C LEU A 208 -11.81 -24.74 0.47
N HIS A 209 -12.06 -23.76 -0.40
CA HIS A 209 -12.02 -23.97 -1.86
C HIS A 209 -10.62 -23.73 -2.45
N PRO A 210 -10.27 -24.44 -3.54
CA PRO A 210 -9.11 -24.11 -4.38
C PRO A 210 -8.99 -22.62 -4.71
N GLY A 211 -7.78 -22.07 -4.71
CA GLY A 211 -7.54 -20.67 -5.06
C GLY A 211 -7.89 -19.65 -3.98
N GLN A 212 -8.41 -20.07 -2.82
CA GLN A 212 -8.72 -19.18 -1.69
C GLN A 212 -7.48 -18.88 -0.83
N MET A 213 -7.35 -17.62 -0.42
CA MET A 213 -6.53 -17.20 0.71
C MET A 213 -7.46 -16.98 1.90
N ILE A 214 -7.23 -17.71 2.99
CA ILE A 214 -7.97 -17.62 4.24
C ILE A 214 -7.05 -17.04 5.30
N VAL A 215 -7.46 -15.95 5.97
CA VAL A 215 -6.75 -15.41 7.13
C VAL A 215 -7.45 -15.87 8.40
N VAL A 216 -6.70 -16.49 9.31
CA VAL A 216 -7.19 -16.91 10.63
C VAL A 216 -6.45 -16.08 11.67
N ALA A 217 -7.19 -15.38 12.54
CA ALA A 217 -6.56 -14.48 13.51
C ALA A 217 -7.14 -14.56 14.91
N ALA A 218 -6.25 -14.44 15.89
CA ALA A 218 -6.55 -14.48 17.31
C ALA A 218 -5.68 -13.50 18.08
N ARG A 219 -6.06 -13.19 19.32
CA ARG A 219 -5.19 -12.48 20.27
C ARG A 219 -4.07 -13.40 20.80
N PRO A 220 -2.86 -12.88 21.01
CA PRO A 220 -1.83 -13.54 21.82
C PRO A 220 -2.36 -13.91 23.22
N ALA A 221 -1.93 -15.05 23.76
CA ALA A 221 -2.47 -15.57 25.01
C ALA A 221 -2.07 -14.71 26.24
N MET A 222 -3.06 -14.26 27.02
CA MET A 222 -2.82 -13.66 28.34
C MET A 222 -2.50 -14.75 29.37
N GLY A 223 -1.39 -14.63 30.12
CA GLY A 223 -1.05 -15.67 31.11
C GLY A 223 0.22 -15.57 31.97
N LYS A 224 1.00 -14.48 31.92
CA LYS A 224 2.30 -14.33 32.63
C LYS A 224 2.15 -13.51 33.93
N ALA A 225 2.07 -14.11 35.12
CA ALA A 225 2.04 -13.35 36.39
C ALA A 225 3.22 -13.73 37.32
N LEU A 226 3.50 -12.88 38.31
CA LEU A 226 4.63 -12.97 39.25
C LEU A 226 4.21 -12.68 40.68
N ALA A 227 4.88 -13.25 41.68
CA ALA A 227 4.57 -12.99 43.08
C ALA A 227 4.72 -11.51 43.44
N LEU A 228 3.88 -10.99 44.34
CA LEU A 228 3.94 -9.58 44.74
C LEU A 228 5.30 -9.15 45.33
N ALA A 229 6.05 -10.08 45.90
CA ALA A 229 7.37 -9.82 46.48
C ALA A 229 8.53 -9.83 45.45
N THR A 230 8.29 -10.28 44.20
CA THR A 230 9.33 -10.36 43.17
C THR A 230 9.95 -8.99 42.93
N LEU A 231 11.28 -8.92 43.01
CA LEU A 231 12.05 -7.70 42.76
C LEU A 231 12.05 -7.35 41.28
N VAL A 232 11.92 -6.05 41.00
CA VAL A 232 11.91 -5.47 39.66
C VAL A 232 12.94 -4.36 39.61
N PRO A 233 13.95 -4.42 38.72
CA PRO A 233 14.96 -3.39 38.59
C PRO A 233 14.37 -2.12 37.95
N THR A 234 14.71 -0.99 38.54
CA THR A 234 14.32 0.36 38.09
C THR A 234 15.57 1.18 37.78
N PRO A 235 15.47 2.31 37.04
CA PRO A 235 16.61 3.20 36.80
C PRO A 235 17.26 3.75 38.07
N SER A 236 16.53 3.75 39.20
CA SER A 236 16.94 4.28 40.49
C SER A 236 17.28 3.22 41.55
N GLY A 237 17.16 1.92 41.23
CA GLY A 237 17.38 0.83 42.19
C GLY A 237 16.46 -0.36 41.92
N TRP A 238 15.73 -0.78 42.96
CA TRP A 238 14.84 -1.94 42.91
C TRP A 238 13.51 -1.63 43.59
N THR A 239 12.43 -2.15 43.03
CA THR A 239 11.07 -2.14 43.60
C THR A 239 10.50 -3.56 43.62
N THR A 240 9.25 -3.76 44.07
CA THR A 240 8.58 -5.07 44.03
C THR A 240 7.35 -5.04 43.12
N MET A 241 7.00 -6.20 42.54
CA MET A 241 5.82 -6.39 41.70
C MET A 241 4.49 -5.91 42.34
N GLY A 242 4.38 -6.02 43.67
CA GLY A 242 3.25 -5.53 44.44
C GLY A 242 3.27 -4.01 44.70
N ALA A 243 4.45 -3.38 44.70
CA ALA A 243 4.60 -1.93 44.88
C ALA A 243 4.43 -1.13 43.57
N LEU A 244 4.66 -1.75 42.41
CA LEU A 244 4.57 -1.10 41.10
C LEU A 244 3.19 -0.45 40.83
N GLN A 245 3.23 0.79 40.36
CA GLN A 245 2.08 1.57 39.93
C GLN A 245 2.19 1.96 38.45
N VAL A 246 1.06 2.31 37.85
CA VAL A 246 1.04 2.86 36.49
C VAL A 246 1.72 4.23 36.51
N GLY A 247 2.78 4.39 35.73
CA GLY A 247 3.66 5.56 35.71
C GLY A 247 5.08 5.31 36.22
N ASP A 248 5.32 4.21 36.93
CA ASP A 248 6.68 3.84 37.41
C ASP A 248 7.60 3.44 36.25
N GLU A 249 8.91 3.65 36.40
CA GLU A 249 9.91 3.25 35.41
C GLU A 249 10.67 2.00 35.85
N VAL A 250 10.73 1.01 34.97
CA VAL A 250 11.46 -0.27 35.13
C VAL A 250 12.48 -0.41 34.00
N LEU A 251 13.37 -1.40 34.06
CA LEU A 251 14.32 -1.65 32.96
C LEU A 251 13.78 -2.67 31.95
N ASP A 252 13.97 -2.40 30.66
CA ASP A 252 13.70 -3.33 29.56
C ASP A 252 14.75 -4.44 29.46
N ALA A 253 14.50 -5.44 28.60
CA ALA A 253 15.37 -6.61 28.45
C ALA A 253 16.84 -6.27 28.13
N ASP A 254 17.11 -5.12 27.48
CA ASP A 254 18.43 -4.61 27.13
C ASP A 254 19.03 -3.68 28.21
N GLY A 255 18.26 -3.38 29.26
CA GLY A 255 18.66 -2.59 30.42
C GLY A 255 18.32 -1.09 30.34
N ARG A 256 17.46 -0.66 29.41
CA ARG A 256 17.04 0.74 29.23
C ARG A 256 15.76 1.05 30.02
N PRO A 257 15.54 2.28 30.50
CA PRO A 257 14.28 2.66 31.15
C PRO A 257 13.05 2.52 30.22
N THR A 258 11.98 1.92 30.73
CA THR A 258 10.64 1.79 30.09
C THR A 258 9.56 1.96 31.16
N ARG A 259 8.41 2.54 30.81
CA ARG A 259 7.37 2.92 31.78
C ARG A 259 6.30 1.86 31.91
N VAL A 260 5.86 1.59 33.13
CA VAL A 260 4.69 0.76 33.43
C VAL A 260 3.41 1.50 33.03
N VAL A 261 2.70 0.98 32.04
CA VAL A 261 1.47 1.58 31.48
C VAL A 261 0.18 0.92 31.96
N ALA A 262 0.25 -0.31 32.45
CA ALA A 262 -0.90 -1.00 33.06
C ALA A 262 -0.43 -2.02 34.10
N ALA A 263 -1.29 -2.32 35.07
CA ALA A 263 -1.04 -3.32 36.10
C ALA A 263 -2.34 -4.01 36.51
N THR A 264 -2.36 -5.34 36.57
CA THR A 264 -3.56 -6.12 36.93
C THR A 264 -3.89 -5.99 38.41
N GLU A 265 -5.10 -6.40 38.79
CA GLU A 265 -5.38 -6.74 40.19
C GLU A 265 -4.58 -7.97 40.65
N VAL A 266 -4.56 -8.20 41.96
CA VAL A 266 -3.84 -9.31 42.60
C VAL A 266 -4.64 -10.60 42.44
N MET A 267 -3.99 -11.63 41.90
CA MET A 267 -4.56 -12.96 41.65
C MET A 267 -4.10 -13.94 42.74
N HIS A 268 -5.01 -14.81 43.19
CA HIS A 268 -4.77 -15.80 44.24
C HIS A 268 -5.01 -17.23 43.72
N GLY A 269 -4.47 -18.24 44.41
CA GLY A 269 -4.80 -19.65 44.16
C GLY A 269 -4.10 -20.34 42.99
N ARG A 270 -3.13 -19.68 42.32
CA ARG A 270 -2.30 -20.32 41.27
C ARG A 270 -1.20 -21.20 41.88
N PRO A 271 -0.83 -22.35 41.29
CA PRO A 271 0.36 -23.09 41.71
C PRO A 271 1.61 -22.21 41.51
N CYS A 272 2.46 -22.13 42.55
CA CYS A 272 3.65 -21.29 42.57
C CYS A 272 4.90 -22.13 42.83
N TYR A 273 6.04 -21.63 42.36
CA TYR A 273 7.35 -22.25 42.49
C TYR A 273 8.36 -21.20 42.93
N GLU A 274 9.28 -21.59 43.79
CA GLU A 274 10.44 -20.83 44.23
C GLU A 274 11.65 -21.24 43.38
N VAL A 275 12.22 -20.29 42.64
CA VAL A 275 13.35 -20.46 41.71
C VAL A 275 14.60 -19.87 42.35
N GLU A 276 15.61 -20.69 42.63
CA GLU A 276 16.91 -20.29 43.19
C GLU A 276 17.94 -20.16 42.06
N PHE A 277 18.73 -19.08 42.09
CA PHE A 277 19.76 -18.75 41.10
C PHE A 277 21.17 -18.89 41.65
N SER A 278 22.17 -19.04 40.77
CA SER A 278 23.57 -19.32 41.13
C SER A 278 24.33 -18.20 41.84
N ASP A 279 23.76 -17.00 41.88
CA ASP A 279 24.20 -15.84 42.65
C ASP A 279 23.51 -15.76 44.04
N GLY A 280 22.64 -16.71 44.37
CA GLY A 280 21.89 -16.80 45.62
C GLY A 280 20.59 -15.99 45.62
N GLU A 281 20.17 -15.42 44.49
CA GLU A 281 18.86 -14.79 44.36
C GLU A 281 17.74 -15.86 44.30
N VAL A 282 16.56 -15.54 44.84
CA VAL A 282 15.40 -16.43 44.88
C VAL A 282 14.15 -15.68 44.43
N VAL A 283 13.45 -16.19 43.42
CA VAL A 283 12.22 -15.59 42.87
C VAL A 283 11.06 -16.58 42.94
N VAL A 284 9.95 -16.17 43.53
CA VAL A 284 8.69 -16.92 43.51
C VAL A 284 7.86 -16.50 42.29
N ALA A 285 7.46 -17.46 41.47
CA ALA A 285 6.68 -17.24 40.25
C ALA A 285 5.57 -18.29 40.10
N ASP A 286 4.50 -17.98 39.37
CA ASP A 286 3.48 -19.00 39.08
C ASP A 286 3.96 -20.02 38.04
N ALA A 287 3.32 -21.19 38.02
CA ALA A 287 3.65 -22.32 37.15
C ALA A 287 3.80 -21.93 35.66
N LEU A 288 3.00 -20.96 35.19
CA LEU A 288 2.91 -20.51 33.81
C LEU A 288 3.70 -19.22 33.54
N HIS A 289 4.32 -18.64 34.57
CA HIS A 289 5.39 -17.67 34.36
C HIS A 289 6.51 -18.30 33.53
N GLN A 290 7.21 -17.50 32.73
CA GLN A 290 8.18 -18.02 31.77
C GLN A 290 9.54 -17.36 31.87
N TRP A 291 10.52 -18.04 31.30
CA TRP A 291 11.95 -17.82 31.46
C TRP A 291 12.66 -18.14 30.13
N ARG A 292 13.16 -17.11 29.42
CA ARG A 292 14.11 -17.29 28.32
C ARG A 292 15.39 -17.81 28.96
N THR A 293 15.71 -19.07 28.72
CA THR A 293 16.86 -19.77 29.28
C THR A 293 17.69 -20.40 28.16
N ALA A 294 19.01 -20.38 28.29
CA ALA A 294 19.91 -21.18 27.48
C ALA A 294 20.21 -22.51 28.18
N VAL A 295 20.15 -23.62 27.45
CA VAL A 295 20.60 -24.94 27.91
C VAL A 295 21.51 -25.50 26.83
N ALA A 296 22.71 -25.97 27.20
CA ALA A 296 23.71 -26.49 26.26
C ALA A 296 24.06 -25.56 25.06
N GLY A 297 23.79 -24.26 25.18
CA GLY A 297 23.98 -23.26 24.11
C GLY A 297 22.71 -22.89 23.32
N GLU A 298 21.58 -23.55 23.55
CA GLU A 298 20.30 -23.28 22.88
C GLU A 298 19.38 -22.41 23.75
N THR A 299 19.15 -21.17 23.31
CA THR A 299 18.29 -20.19 24.01
C THR A 299 16.84 -20.32 23.60
N ALA A 300 15.99 -20.79 24.52
CA ALA A 300 14.55 -21.00 24.32
C ALA A 300 13.75 -20.54 25.54
N VAL A 301 12.43 -20.34 25.41
CA VAL A 301 11.59 -19.95 26.55
C VAL A 301 10.89 -21.15 27.19
N ARG A 302 11.04 -21.29 28.50
CA ARG A 302 10.52 -22.39 29.33
C ARG A 302 9.64 -21.82 30.46
N THR A 303 8.60 -22.54 30.90
CA THR A 303 7.81 -22.14 32.10
C THR A 303 8.53 -22.51 33.40
N THR A 304 8.16 -21.86 34.50
CA THR A 304 8.68 -22.22 35.84
C THR A 304 8.46 -23.70 36.14
N GLU A 305 7.26 -24.22 35.80
CA GLU A 305 6.92 -25.64 35.92
C GLU A 305 7.78 -26.54 35.02
N ARG A 306 8.12 -26.10 33.78
CA ARG A 306 9.04 -26.88 32.91
C ARG A 306 10.45 -26.93 33.46
N ILE A 307 10.95 -25.83 34.04
CA ILE A 307 12.30 -25.79 34.61
C ILE A 307 12.37 -26.67 35.85
N ALA A 308 11.35 -26.65 36.71
CA ALA A 308 11.23 -27.59 37.83
C ALA A 308 11.26 -29.06 37.38
N ALA A 309 10.73 -29.35 36.18
CA ALA A 309 10.73 -30.68 35.59
C ALA A 309 12.03 -31.06 34.85
N SER A 310 13.00 -30.16 34.71
CA SER A 310 14.28 -30.37 34.00
C SER A 310 15.50 -29.84 34.76
N LEU A 311 15.45 -29.85 36.10
CA LEU A 311 16.50 -29.32 36.99
C LEU A 311 17.85 -30.05 36.91
N ASP A 312 17.90 -31.22 36.28
CA ASP A 312 19.12 -31.96 35.95
C ASP A 312 19.92 -31.30 34.80
N GLU A 313 19.28 -30.45 33.99
CA GLU A 313 19.92 -29.62 32.98
C GLU A 313 20.40 -28.26 33.56
N THR A 314 21.56 -27.78 33.11
CA THR A 314 22.02 -26.43 33.50
C THR A 314 21.28 -25.36 32.71
N HIS A 315 20.20 -24.81 33.30
CA HIS A 315 19.50 -23.64 32.77
C HIS A 315 20.27 -22.36 33.07
N VAL A 316 20.50 -21.55 32.04
CA VAL A 316 21.28 -20.32 32.05
C VAL A 316 20.42 -19.14 31.60
N ILE A 317 20.65 -17.92 32.09
CA ILE A 317 19.91 -16.72 31.67
C ILE A 317 20.85 -15.52 31.47
N ASP A 318 20.60 -14.77 30.39
CA ASP A 318 21.49 -13.72 29.89
C ASP A 318 21.21 -12.33 30.52
N GLY A 319 22.25 -11.73 31.10
CA GLY A 319 22.29 -10.42 31.75
C GLY A 319 22.85 -9.30 30.86
N PRO A 320 22.55 -8.01 31.14
CA PRO A 320 23.22 -6.89 30.50
C PRO A 320 24.70 -6.90 30.90
N GLY A 321 25.58 -6.57 29.94
CA GLY A 321 27.02 -6.57 30.16
C GLY A 321 27.61 -7.96 30.36
N GLU A 322 27.19 -8.94 29.54
CA GLU A 322 27.74 -10.32 29.47
C GLU A 322 27.69 -11.12 30.79
N ARG A 323 26.85 -10.71 31.75
CA ARG A 323 26.63 -11.50 32.97
C ARG A 323 25.72 -12.68 32.69
N VAL A 324 26.10 -13.85 33.20
CA VAL A 324 25.45 -15.12 32.92
C VAL A 324 25.07 -15.78 34.25
N THR A 325 23.78 -15.83 34.58
CA THR A 325 23.27 -16.42 35.84
C THR A 325 22.60 -17.75 35.55
N LYS A 326 22.78 -18.76 36.41
CA LYS A 326 22.19 -20.10 36.25
C LYS A 326 21.04 -20.31 37.22
N ILE A 327 20.09 -21.15 36.87
CA ILE A 327 19.10 -21.68 37.82
C ILE A 327 19.73 -22.89 38.52
N VAL A 328 19.66 -22.93 39.85
CA VAL A 328 20.24 -24.02 40.67
C VAL A 328 19.19 -24.86 41.38
N ASP A 329 17.99 -24.33 41.62
CA ASP A 329 16.85 -25.09 42.15
C ASP A 329 15.52 -24.46 41.71
N VAL A 330 14.44 -25.27 41.64
CA VAL A 330 13.06 -24.82 41.46
C VAL A 330 12.12 -25.74 42.24
N ARG A 331 11.57 -25.25 43.36
CA ARG A 331 10.72 -26.05 44.26
C ARG A 331 9.27 -25.56 44.25
N PRO A 332 8.25 -26.43 44.22
CA PRO A 332 6.86 -26.01 44.38
C PRO A 332 6.63 -25.44 45.79
N VAL A 333 5.90 -24.33 45.88
CA VAL A 333 5.54 -23.65 47.13
C VAL A 333 4.04 -23.45 47.24
N PRO A 334 3.48 -23.24 48.45
CA PRO A 334 2.09 -22.85 48.62
C PRO A 334 1.74 -21.64 47.74
N SER A 335 0.53 -21.62 47.20
CA SER A 335 0.06 -20.52 46.34
C SER A 335 0.20 -19.17 47.04
N VAL A 336 0.98 -18.27 46.43
CA VAL A 336 1.13 -16.88 46.87
C VAL A 336 0.31 -15.94 45.97
N PRO A 337 -0.03 -14.72 46.44
CA PRO A 337 -0.65 -13.72 45.58
C PRO A 337 0.31 -13.29 44.46
N VAL A 338 -0.19 -13.23 43.21
CA VAL A 338 0.57 -12.89 42.01
C VAL A 338 -0.09 -11.78 41.18
N ARG A 339 0.68 -11.03 40.40
CA ARG A 339 0.22 -9.88 39.59
C ARG A 339 0.98 -9.81 38.26
N CYS A 340 0.44 -9.10 37.28
CA CYS A 340 1.10 -8.82 36.00
C CYS A 340 1.13 -7.30 35.75
N VAL A 341 2.19 -6.80 35.12
CA VAL A 341 2.29 -5.42 34.63
C VAL A 341 2.68 -5.38 33.14
N GLN A 342 2.37 -4.26 32.49
CA GLN A 342 2.69 -3.97 31.09
C GLN A 342 3.57 -2.73 31.00
N VAL A 343 4.53 -2.74 30.07
CA VAL A 343 5.44 -1.62 29.79
C VAL A 343 5.26 -1.03 28.38
N ASP A 344 5.77 0.17 28.16
CA ASP A 344 5.59 0.97 26.92
C ASP A 344 6.54 0.65 25.76
N ASN A 345 7.56 -0.20 25.95
CA ASN A 345 8.45 -0.60 24.86
C ASN A 345 7.76 -1.49 23.81
N ALA A 346 8.27 -1.46 22.57
CA ALA A 346 7.73 -2.21 21.42
C ALA A 346 7.76 -3.73 21.62
N ASP A 347 8.78 -4.23 22.32
CA ASP A 347 8.92 -5.63 22.73
C ASP A 347 7.82 -6.06 23.74
N HIS A 348 7.24 -5.12 24.49
CA HIS A 348 6.38 -5.35 25.66
C HIS A 348 7.01 -6.25 26.74
N MET A 349 8.33 -6.17 26.88
CA MET A 349 9.13 -7.06 27.73
C MET A 349 10.05 -6.24 28.62
N TYR A 350 9.96 -6.51 29.92
CA TYR A 350 10.71 -5.83 30.98
C TYR A 350 11.50 -6.85 31.79
N LEU A 351 12.51 -6.38 32.50
CA LEU A 351 13.27 -7.18 33.44
C LEU A 351 12.48 -7.35 34.74
N VAL A 352 12.35 -8.60 35.14
CA VAL A 352 11.56 -9.18 36.24
C VAL A 352 12.15 -10.57 36.61
N GLY A 353 13.47 -10.73 36.45
CA GLY A 353 13.94 -11.92 35.72
C GLY A 353 13.62 -11.79 34.21
N ARG A 354 14.06 -12.69 33.33
CA ARG A 354 14.54 -12.23 32.00
C ARG A 354 13.81 -12.80 30.72
N SER A 355 12.48 -12.62 30.46
CA SER A 355 11.67 -13.68 29.73
C SER A 355 10.27 -13.46 29.01
N ARG A 356 9.74 -14.45 28.20
CA ARG A 356 8.71 -14.26 27.07
C ARG A 356 7.82 -15.49 26.51
N VAL A 357 6.50 -15.74 26.87
CA VAL A 357 5.53 -16.86 26.39
C VAL A 357 4.84 -16.83 24.96
N PRO A 358 4.50 -18.01 24.31
CA PRO A 358 3.67 -18.23 23.05
C PRO A 358 2.10 -18.39 23.13
N THR A 359 1.37 -18.63 22.01
CA THR A 359 -0.08 -18.28 21.83
C THR A 359 -1.11 -19.37 21.32
N HIS A 360 -2.34 -18.96 20.93
CA HIS A 360 -3.53 -19.84 20.69
C HIS A 360 -3.91 -20.11 19.21
N ASN A 361 -3.56 -19.22 18.28
CA ASN A 361 -3.93 -19.25 16.86
C ASN A 361 -3.52 -20.57 16.15
N SER A 362 -2.30 -21.03 16.38
CA SER A 362 -1.72 -22.26 15.80
C SER A 362 -2.56 -23.51 16.07
N THR A 363 -3.32 -23.54 17.17
CA THR A 363 -4.12 -24.70 17.55
C THR A 363 -5.29 -24.93 16.59
N LEU A 364 -6.00 -23.88 16.18
CA LEU A 364 -7.10 -23.97 15.22
C LEU A 364 -6.59 -24.38 13.83
N ALA A 365 -5.43 -23.86 13.44
CA ALA A 365 -4.77 -24.17 12.19
C ALA A 365 -4.36 -25.65 12.09
N LEU A 366 -3.87 -26.21 13.20
CA LEU A 366 -3.55 -27.64 13.31
C LEU A 366 -4.79 -28.52 13.25
N ASP A 367 -5.94 -28.08 13.78
CA ASP A 367 -7.20 -28.83 13.63
C ASP A 367 -7.68 -28.89 12.17
N PHE A 368 -7.54 -27.80 11.40
CA PHE A 368 -7.82 -27.82 9.95
C PHE A 368 -6.87 -28.77 9.20
N ALA A 369 -5.56 -28.72 9.49
CA ALA A 369 -4.58 -29.63 8.87
C ALA A 369 -4.81 -31.11 9.27
N ARG A 370 -5.23 -31.36 10.51
CA ARG A 370 -5.62 -32.68 11.03
C ARG A 370 -6.89 -33.21 10.38
N ALA A 371 -7.90 -32.35 10.19
CA ALA A 371 -9.11 -32.71 9.46
C ALA A 371 -8.76 -33.12 8.01
N ALA A 372 -8.07 -32.25 7.26
CA ALA A 372 -7.66 -32.54 5.89
C ALA A 372 -6.85 -33.85 5.77
N SER A 373 -5.79 -33.99 6.56
CA SER A 373 -4.80 -35.07 6.35
C SER A 373 -5.18 -36.37 7.05
N ILE A 374 -5.52 -36.32 8.34
CA ILE A 374 -5.71 -37.52 9.17
C ILE A 374 -7.12 -38.08 9.02
N LYS A 375 -8.16 -37.23 8.98
CA LYS A 375 -9.55 -37.70 8.80
C LYS A 375 -9.92 -37.98 7.34
N HIS A 376 -9.38 -37.21 6.40
CA HIS A 376 -9.81 -37.23 5.00
C HIS A 376 -8.72 -37.62 3.99
N GLY A 377 -7.49 -37.90 4.43
CA GLY A 377 -6.41 -38.38 3.55
C GLY A 377 -5.93 -37.37 2.50
N LEU A 378 -6.23 -36.08 2.67
CA LEU A 378 -5.86 -35.01 1.74
C LEU A 378 -4.50 -34.43 2.11
N THR A 379 -3.59 -34.37 1.15
CA THR A 379 -2.23 -33.84 1.35
C THR A 379 -2.25 -32.39 1.83
N SER A 380 -1.58 -32.10 2.95
CA SER A 380 -1.41 -30.72 3.43
C SER A 380 0.02 -30.41 3.84
N ALA A 381 0.38 -29.12 3.77
CA ALA A 381 1.67 -28.59 4.18
C ALA A 381 1.49 -27.54 5.28
N PHE A 382 2.24 -27.66 6.36
CA PHE A 382 2.24 -26.75 7.50
C PHE A 382 3.63 -26.12 7.65
N PHE A 383 3.74 -24.84 7.28
CA PHE A 383 4.95 -24.03 7.44
C PHE A 383 4.86 -23.30 8.78
N SER A 384 5.74 -23.66 9.71
CA SER A 384 5.77 -23.12 11.06
C SER A 384 7.02 -22.28 11.30
N LEU A 385 6.81 -21.04 11.73
CA LEU A 385 7.84 -20.05 12.01
C LEU A 385 7.94 -19.76 13.53
N GLU A 386 6.89 -20.05 14.31
CA GLU A 386 6.89 -19.93 15.78
C GLU A 386 7.18 -21.27 16.49
N MET A 387 6.62 -22.39 16.00
CA MET A 387 6.63 -23.68 16.71
C MET A 387 7.50 -24.74 16.03
N GLY A 388 8.37 -25.41 16.79
CA GLY A 388 9.15 -26.54 16.28
C GLY A 388 8.30 -27.78 15.98
N ARG A 389 8.74 -28.61 15.01
CA ARG A 389 8.04 -29.81 14.52
C ARG A 389 7.69 -30.82 15.61
N ASN A 390 8.54 -30.94 16.64
CA ASN A 390 8.27 -31.81 17.79
C ASN A 390 7.07 -31.31 18.62
N GLU A 391 6.91 -30.00 18.78
CA GLU A 391 5.76 -29.43 19.50
C GLU A 391 4.47 -29.61 18.71
N ILE A 392 4.51 -29.37 17.40
CA ILE A 392 3.40 -29.64 16.49
C ILE A 392 2.97 -31.11 16.55
N THR A 393 3.93 -32.03 16.42
CA THR A 393 3.67 -33.48 16.50
C THR A 393 3.05 -33.89 17.84
N MET A 394 3.57 -33.38 18.96
CA MET A 394 2.99 -33.64 20.29
C MET A 394 1.54 -33.14 20.41
N ARG A 395 1.23 -31.97 19.84
CA ARG A 395 -0.13 -31.41 19.85
C ARG A 395 -1.09 -32.19 18.96
N LEU A 396 -0.68 -32.59 17.76
CA LEU A 396 -1.48 -33.45 16.87
C LEU A 396 -1.80 -34.79 17.54
N LEU A 397 -0.80 -35.44 18.15
CA LEU A 397 -0.97 -36.69 18.88
C LEU A 397 -1.87 -36.51 20.12
N SER A 398 -1.70 -35.43 20.88
CA SER A 398 -2.57 -35.08 22.03
C SER A 398 -4.02 -34.91 21.60
N ALA A 399 -4.25 -34.18 20.50
CA ALA A 399 -5.57 -33.88 19.96
C ALA A 399 -6.30 -35.13 19.44
N GLU A 400 -5.58 -36.05 18.80
CA GLU A 400 -6.14 -37.26 18.20
C GLU A 400 -6.31 -38.41 19.21
N ALA A 401 -5.28 -38.68 20.03
CA ALA A 401 -5.33 -39.72 21.07
C ALA A 401 -6.19 -39.34 22.29
N ARG A 402 -6.54 -38.04 22.44
CA ARG A 402 -7.22 -37.48 23.62
C ARG A 402 -6.43 -37.74 24.91
N VAL A 403 -5.11 -37.56 24.82
CA VAL A 403 -4.16 -37.66 25.94
C VAL A 403 -3.71 -36.24 26.28
N ALA A 404 -3.71 -35.87 27.56
CA ALA A 404 -3.43 -34.50 27.97
C ALA A 404 -2.00 -34.06 27.56
N LEU A 405 -1.87 -32.91 26.89
CA LEU A 405 -0.58 -32.42 26.39
C LEU A 405 0.43 -32.23 27.53
N HIS A 406 -0.02 -31.85 28.72
CA HIS A 406 0.81 -31.82 29.92
C HIS A 406 1.39 -33.20 30.23
N ALA A 407 0.57 -34.25 30.29
CA ALA A 407 1.02 -35.61 30.63
C ALA A 407 2.02 -36.16 29.60
N MET A 408 1.84 -35.85 28.31
CA MET A 408 2.80 -36.19 27.25
C MET A 408 4.14 -35.47 27.40
N ARG A 409 4.13 -34.23 27.90
CA ARG A 409 5.34 -33.39 28.06
C ARG A 409 6.08 -33.61 29.37
N SER A 410 5.38 -34.00 30.44
CA SER A 410 5.93 -34.29 31.77
C SER A 410 6.31 -35.76 31.96
N GLY A 411 6.04 -36.62 30.98
CA GLY A 411 6.26 -38.06 31.09
C GLY A 411 5.31 -38.80 32.04
N THR A 412 4.27 -38.12 32.56
CA THR A 412 3.34 -38.70 33.56
C THR A 412 2.18 -39.50 32.93
N MET A 413 2.33 -39.93 31.67
CA MET A 413 1.35 -40.76 30.96
C MET A 413 1.15 -42.11 31.63
N GLN A 414 -0.12 -42.49 31.83
CA GLN A 414 -0.50 -43.80 32.36
C GLN A 414 -0.52 -44.85 31.24
N ASP A 415 -0.54 -46.15 31.59
CA ASP A 415 -0.60 -47.24 30.61
C ASP A 415 -1.81 -47.13 29.64
N GLU A 416 -2.93 -46.58 30.12
CA GLU A 416 -4.10 -46.28 29.30
C GLU A 416 -3.85 -45.13 28.30
N ASP A 417 -3.04 -44.13 28.67
CA ASP A 417 -2.64 -43.05 27.77
C ASP A 417 -1.72 -43.57 26.66
N TRP A 418 -0.74 -44.40 27.02
CA TRP A 418 0.13 -45.09 26.07
C TRP A 418 -0.67 -45.97 25.12
N THR A 419 -1.68 -46.69 25.64
CA THR A 419 -2.58 -47.52 24.82
C THR A 419 -3.42 -46.67 23.86
N ARG A 420 -3.93 -45.51 24.30
CA ARG A 420 -4.67 -44.57 23.43
C ARG A 420 -3.78 -43.96 22.36
N LEU A 421 -2.57 -43.54 22.73
CA LEU A 421 -1.58 -42.98 21.81
C LEU A 421 -1.17 -44.00 20.73
N ALA A 422 -0.78 -45.21 21.14
CA ALA A 422 -0.36 -46.28 20.23
C ALA A 422 -1.43 -46.65 19.20
N ARG A 423 -2.72 -46.62 19.56
CA ARG A 423 -3.84 -46.87 18.64
C ARG A 423 -4.00 -45.80 17.56
N ARG A 424 -3.61 -44.55 17.83
CA ARG A 424 -3.72 -43.43 16.88
C ARG A 424 -2.41 -43.09 16.15
N MET A 425 -1.26 -43.57 16.65
CA MET A 425 0.03 -43.30 16.02
C MET A 425 0.11 -43.78 14.57
N SER A 426 -0.47 -44.94 14.22
CA SER A 426 -0.50 -45.41 12.82
C SER A 426 -1.25 -44.45 11.89
N GLU A 427 -2.44 -43.99 12.30
CA GLU A 427 -3.26 -43.06 11.52
C GLU A 427 -2.57 -41.71 11.34
N VAL A 428 -1.85 -41.22 12.36
CA VAL A 428 -1.08 -39.97 12.29
C VAL A 428 0.20 -40.13 11.46
N ALA A 429 0.84 -41.30 11.49
CA ALA A 429 2.08 -41.57 10.76
C ALA A 429 1.86 -41.85 9.26
N GLU A 430 0.70 -42.38 8.87
CA GLU A 430 0.32 -42.62 7.47
C GLU A 430 -0.33 -41.39 6.81
N ALA A 431 -0.73 -40.38 7.58
CA ALA A 431 -1.38 -39.18 7.05
C ALA A 431 -0.42 -38.32 6.19
N PRO A 432 -0.88 -37.78 5.05
CA PRO A 432 -0.06 -36.97 4.14
C PRO A 432 0.10 -35.51 4.63
N LEU A 433 0.57 -35.33 5.86
CA LEU A 433 0.83 -34.04 6.50
C LEU A 433 2.34 -33.73 6.52
N PHE A 434 2.75 -32.73 5.76
CA PHE A 434 4.14 -32.29 5.67
C PHE A 434 4.35 -31.06 6.58
N ILE A 435 5.32 -31.12 7.50
CA ILE A 435 5.64 -30.02 8.42
C ILE A 435 7.05 -29.50 8.11
N ASP A 436 7.16 -28.18 7.94
CA ASP A 436 8.44 -27.47 7.77
C ASP A 436 8.56 -26.38 8.83
N ASP A 437 9.56 -26.53 9.70
CA ASP A 437 9.88 -25.65 10.82
C ASP A 437 11.20 -24.88 10.63
N SER A 438 11.60 -24.68 9.37
CA SER A 438 12.79 -23.87 9.05
C SER A 438 12.59 -22.40 9.48
N PRO A 439 13.51 -21.80 10.26
CA PRO A 439 13.39 -20.40 10.67
C PRO A 439 13.58 -19.45 9.47
N ASN A 440 12.96 -18.27 9.54
CA ASN A 440 13.13 -17.16 8.59
C ASN A 440 12.87 -17.50 7.10
N MET A 441 11.98 -18.46 6.80
CA MET A 441 11.68 -18.84 5.42
C MET A 441 11.15 -17.66 4.57
N SER A 442 11.67 -17.54 3.36
CA SER A 442 11.18 -16.56 2.39
C SER A 442 9.96 -17.05 1.63
N MET A 443 9.20 -16.12 1.05
CA MET A 443 8.05 -16.44 0.20
C MET A 443 8.43 -17.31 -1.01
N MET A 444 9.63 -17.12 -1.57
CA MET A 444 10.11 -17.91 -2.71
C MET A 444 10.36 -19.37 -2.33
N GLU A 445 10.94 -19.61 -1.15
CA GLU A 445 11.17 -20.97 -0.63
C GLU A 445 9.85 -21.69 -0.36
N ILE A 446 8.90 -21.02 0.30
CA ILE A 446 7.56 -21.57 0.57
C ILE A 446 6.88 -21.92 -0.76
N ARG A 447 6.91 -21.03 -1.77
CA ARG A 447 6.38 -21.30 -3.11
C ARG A 447 7.07 -22.50 -3.77
N ALA A 448 8.39 -22.60 -3.71
CA ALA A 448 9.15 -23.69 -4.31
C ALA A 448 8.85 -25.05 -3.64
N LYS A 449 8.78 -25.09 -2.31
CA LYS A 449 8.41 -26.27 -1.52
C LYS A 449 6.96 -26.69 -1.81
N ALA A 450 6.02 -25.74 -1.81
CA ALA A 450 4.61 -26.00 -2.12
C ALA A 450 4.38 -26.49 -3.56
N ARG A 451 5.03 -25.89 -4.57
CA ARG A 451 5.03 -26.38 -5.96
C ARG A 451 5.51 -27.83 -6.06
N ARG A 452 6.62 -28.18 -5.38
CA ARG A 452 7.16 -29.54 -5.36
C ARG A 452 6.19 -30.55 -4.74
N LEU A 453 5.58 -30.20 -3.60
CA LEU A 453 4.55 -31.03 -2.96
C LEU A 453 3.29 -31.16 -3.82
N LYS A 454 2.87 -30.10 -4.52
CA LYS A 454 1.74 -30.16 -5.46
C LYS A 454 2.00 -31.14 -6.60
N GLN A 455 3.21 -31.14 -7.16
CA GLN A 455 3.60 -32.04 -8.25
C GLN A 455 3.76 -33.50 -7.80
N GLN A 456 4.28 -33.74 -6.58
CA GLN A 456 4.63 -35.08 -6.11
C GLN A 456 3.51 -35.80 -5.34
N HIS A 457 2.64 -35.04 -4.64
CA HIS A 457 1.69 -35.57 -3.67
C HIS A 457 0.27 -34.97 -3.79
N ASP A 458 -0.06 -34.26 -4.87
CA ASP A 458 -1.32 -33.51 -5.05
C ASP A 458 -1.73 -32.70 -3.81
N LEU A 459 -0.85 -31.78 -3.39
CA LEU A 459 -1.12 -30.83 -2.30
C LEU A 459 -2.53 -30.21 -2.40
N ARG A 460 -3.29 -30.27 -1.30
CA ARG A 460 -4.68 -29.81 -1.19
C ARG A 460 -4.88 -28.67 -0.20
N LEU A 461 -3.98 -28.47 0.75
CA LEU A 461 -4.07 -27.40 1.76
C LEU A 461 -2.67 -26.90 2.13
N VAL A 462 -2.50 -25.60 2.25
CA VAL A 462 -1.29 -24.97 2.82
C VAL A 462 -1.68 -24.19 4.07
N VAL A 463 -0.88 -24.28 5.12
CA VAL A 463 -1.00 -23.52 6.36
C VAL A 463 0.34 -22.84 6.67
N ILE A 464 0.30 -21.57 7.08
CA ILE A 464 1.48 -20.75 7.39
C ILE A 464 1.28 -20.05 8.73
N ASP A 465 2.16 -20.32 9.69
CA ASP A 465 2.08 -19.88 11.10
C ASP A 465 3.36 -19.15 11.53
N TYR A 466 3.39 -17.82 11.67
CA TYR A 466 2.38 -16.81 11.32
C TYR A 466 2.99 -15.72 10.44
N LEU A 467 2.15 -15.01 9.68
CA LEU A 467 2.57 -14.04 8.66
C LEU A 467 3.62 -13.04 9.14
N GLN A 468 3.43 -12.51 10.35
CA GLN A 468 4.32 -11.50 10.94
C GLN A 468 5.66 -12.06 11.45
N LEU A 469 6.06 -13.30 11.11
CA LEU A 469 7.44 -13.80 11.23
C LEU A 469 8.14 -14.03 9.88
N MET A 470 7.44 -13.93 8.76
CA MET A 470 8.07 -14.05 7.44
C MET A 470 9.05 -12.90 7.17
N THR A 471 10.05 -13.13 6.33
CA THR A 471 10.96 -12.07 5.84
C THR A 471 10.99 -12.08 4.31
N SER A 472 11.12 -10.90 3.73
CA SER A 472 11.08 -10.67 2.28
C SER A 472 12.45 -10.80 1.60
N GLY A 473 13.53 -10.97 2.37
CA GLY A 473 14.92 -10.97 1.91
C GLY A 473 15.44 -9.59 1.46
N LYS A 474 14.55 -8.62 1.22
CA LYS A 474 14.87 -7.23 0.88
C LYS A 474 14.88 -6.37 2.15
N ARG A 475 15.58 -5.23 2.10
CA ARG A 475 15.27 -4.13 3.03
C ARG A 475 13.91 -3.54 2.64
N VAL A 476 12.90 -3.79 3.45
CA VAL A 476 11.57 -3.16 3.35
C VAL A 476 11.41 -2.25 4.56
N GLU A 477 11.05 -0.99 4.32
CA GLU A 477 11.23 0.09 5.30
C GLU A 477 10.15 0.11 6.40
N SER A 478 9.07 -0.64 6.22
CA SER A 478 7.99 -0.79 7.20
C SER A 478 7.38 -2.19 7.15
N ARG A 479 7.19 -2.79 8.34
CA ARG A 479 6.64 -4.15 8.51
C ARG A 479 5.24 -4.30 7.90
N GLN A 480 4.47 -3.22 7.85
CA GLN A 480 3.12 -3.18 7.30
C GLN A 480 3.10 -3.35 5.77
N VAL A 481 4.10 -2.79 5.08
CA VAL A 481 4.30 -2.97 3.63
C VAL A 481 4.69 -4.42 3.34
N GLU A 482 5.62 -4.95 4.14
CA GLU A 482 6.09 -6.32 4.00
C GLU A 482 4.97 -7.35 4.20
N VAL A 483 4.13 -7.19 5.24
CA VAL A 483 2.93 -8.01 5.46
C VAL A 483 1.91 -7.86 4.33
N SER A 484 1.79 -6.68 3.72
CA SER A 484 0.93 -6.46 2.55
C SER A 484 1.46 -7.19 1.30
N GLU A 485 2.77 -7.17 1.05
CA GLU A 485 3.42 -7.93 -0.04
C GLU A 485 3.26 -9.45 0.17
N PHE A 486 3.39 -9.94 1.41
CA PHE A 486 3.11 -11.34 1.73
C PHE A 486 1.65 -11.71 1.47
N SER A 487 0.69 -10.86 1.87
CA SER A 487 -0.76 -11.09 1.66
C SER A 487 -1.07 -11.33 0.18
N ARG A 488 -0.62 -10.42 -0.69
CA ARG A 488 -0.76 -10.55 -2.15
C ARG A 488 -0.03 -11.78 -2.70
N SER A 489 1.19 -12.04 -2.24
CA SER A 489 2.00 -13.18 -2.72
C SER A 489 1.37 -14.53 -2.37
N LEU A 490 0.73 -14.65 -1.21
CA LEU A 490 -0.01 -15.85 -0.81
C LEU A 490 -1.32 -16.01 -1.58
N LYS A 491 -2.01 -14.92 -1.90
CA LYS A 491 -3.18 -14.98 -2.79
C LYS A 491 -2.81 -15.42 -4.20
N LEU A 492 -1.65 -14.98 -4.71
CA LEU A 492 -1.10 -15.47 -5.98
C LEU A 492 -0.73 -16.96 -5.88
N LEU A 493 -0.04 -17.39 -4.81
CA LEU A 493 0.28 -18.80 -4.55
C LEU A 493 -0.96 -19.71 -4.52
N ALA A 494 -2.02 -19.28 -3.84
CA ALA A 494 -3.28 -20.00 -3.76
C ALA A 494 -3.90 -20.23 -5.16
N LYS A 495 -4.00 -19.16 -5.97
CA LYS A 495 -4.50 -19.23 -7.36
C LYS A 495 -3.60 -20.04 -8.29
N GLU A 496 -2.28 -19.92 -8.12
CA GLU A 496 -1.28 -20.62 -8.94
C GLU A 496 -1.33 -22.13 -8.73
N LEU A 497 -1.40 -22.57 -7.47
CA LEU A 497 -1.44 -23.99 -7.12
C LEU A 497 -2.85 -24.60 -7.13
N GLN A 498 -3.90 -23.77 -7.22
CA GLN A 498 -5.30 -24.17 -7.04
C GLN A 498 -5.49 -24.92 -5.71
N VAL A 499 -5.04 -24.31 -4.62
CA VAL A 499 -5.22 -24.82 -3.24
C VAL A 499 -5.68 -23.71 -2.30
N PRO A 500 -6.48 -24.00 -1.26
CA PRO A 500 -6.65 -23.10 -0.13
C PRO A 500 -5.31 -22.89 0.60
N VAL A 501 -4.99 -21.63 0.88
CA VAL A 501 -3.84 -21.19 1.68
C VAL A 501 -4.36 -20.51 2.95
N ILE A 502 -4.12 -21.11 4.10
CA ILE A 502 -4.43 -20.55 5.41
C ILE A 502 -3.21 -19.81 5.94
N ALA A 503 -3.39 -18.53 6.24
CA ALA A 503 -2.39 -17.66 6.80
C ALA A 503 -2.79 -17.23 8.22
N LEU A 504 -1.96 -17.54 9.22
CA LEU A 504 -2.22 -17.11 10.59
C LEU A 504 -1.73 -15.69 10.80
N SER A 505 -2.53 -14.90 11.50
CA SER A 505 -2.20 -13.51 11.87
C SER A 505 -2.52 -13.26 13.34
N GLN A 506 -1.71 -12.45 14.01
CA GLN A 506 -2.03 -11.97 15.36
C GLN A 506 -2.90 -10.70 15.30
N LEU A 507 -3.87 -10.59 16.21
CA LEU A 507 -4.72 -9.40 16.35
C LEU A 507 -4.07 -8.34 17.24
N ASN A 508 -4.32 -7.06 16.95
CA ASN A 508 -3.95 -5.92 17.80
C ASN A 508 -4.70 -5.95 19.16
N ARG A 509 -4.36 -5.04 20.10
CA ARG A 509 -5.02 -4.99 21.42
C ARG A 509 -6.37 -4.26 21.44
N GLY A 510 -6.84 -3.74 20.30
CA GLY A 510 -8.07 -2.95 20.18
C GLY A 510 -9.33 -3.59 20.81
N PRO A 511 -9.57 -4.90 20.69
CA PRO A 511 -10.71 -5.56 21.33
C PRO A 511 -10.74 -5.39 22.85
N GLU A 512 -9.59 -5.42 23.53
CA GLU A 512 -9.50 -5.40 25.00
C GLU A 512 -9.98 -4.07 25.62
N GLN A 513 -9.96 -2.99 24.84
CA GLN A 513 -10.41 -1.66 25.24
C GLN A 513 -11.92 -1.45 24.99
N ARG A 514 -12.57 -2.34 24.22
CA ARG A 514 -14.00 -2.26 23.90
C ARG A 514 -14.84 -3.05 24.90
N THR A 515 -16.05 -2.55 25.17
CA THR A 515 -16.99 -3.18 26.12
C THR A 515 -17.40 -4.59 25.70
N ASP A 516 -17.47 -4.89 24.40
CA ASP A 516 -17.89 -6.19 23.87
C ASP A 516 -16.75 -7.20 23.69
N LYS A 517 -15.49 -6.74 23.68
CA LYS A 517 -14.24 -7.53 23.51
C LYS A 517 -14.18 -8.48 22.29
N LYS A 518 -15.18 -8.45 21.41
CA LYS A 518 -15.27 -9.31 20.23
C LYS A 518 -14.38 -8.77 19.12
N PRO A 519 -13.43 -9.54 18.59
CA PRO A 519 -12.56 -9.10 17.51
C PRO A 519 -13.36 -8.84 16.23
N MET A 520 -12.96 -7.81 15.52
CA MET A 520 -13.50 -7.35 14.24
C MET A 520 -12.39 -7.36 13.19
N VAL A 521 -12.76 -7.24 11.90
CA VAL A 521 -11.78 -7.19 10.80
C VAL A 521 -10.79 -6.03 10.98
N SER A 522 -11.24 -4.93 11.60
CA SER A 522 -10.42 -3.78 12.00
C SER A 522 -9.32 -4.08 13.03
N ASP A 523 -9.31 -5.26 13.65
CA ASP A 523 -8.35 -5.67 14.68
C ASP A 523 -7.26 -6.62 14.16
N LEU A 524 -7.38 -7.13 12.92
CA LEU A 524 -6.28 -7.74 12.15
C LEU A 524 -5.13 -6.77 11.87
N ARG A 525 -5.37 -5.50 12.18
CA ARG A 525 -4.66 -4.39 11.60
C ARG A 525 -3.69 -3.74 12.56
N GLU A 526 -2.47 -3.67 12.08
CA GLU A 526 -1.65 -2.48 12.24
C GLU A 526 -2.06 -1.36 11.28
N SER A 527 -2.82 -1.63 10.20
CA SER A 527 -3.33 -0.60 9.27
C SER A 527 -4.31 0.37 9.92
N GLY A 528 -4.08 1.67 9.71
CA GLY A 528 -4.96 2.74 10.21
C GLY A 528 -6.12 3.07 9.29
N CYS A 529 -6.95 3.99 9.77
CA CYS A 529 -8.20 4.43 9.16
C CYS A 529 -8.23 5.96 9.03
N VAL A 530 -9.12 6.50 8.19
CA VAL A 530 -9.28 7.94 7.97
C VAL A 530 -10.63 8.43 8.50
N THR A 531 -10.79 9.72 8.83
CA THR A 531 -12.10 10.23 9.29
C THR A 531 -13.09 10.42 8.14
N ALA A 532 -14.39 10.45 8.47
CA ALA A 532 -15.50 10.64 7.51
C ALA A 532 -15.27 11.81 6.53
N ALA A 533 -14.64 12.90 6.98
CA ALA A 533 -14.41 14.13 6.22
C ALA A 533 -13.27 14.03 5.18
N THR A 534 -12.59 12.89 5.09
CA THR A 534 -11.53 12.63 4.12
C THR A 534 -12.12 12.53 2.72
N ARG A 535 -11.64 13.37 1.80
CA ARG A 535 -12.22 13.60 0.48
C ARG A 535 -11.36 12.97 -0.62
N LEU A 536 -11.96 12.07 -1.37
CA LEU A 536 -11.37 11.32 -2.47
C LEU A 536 -11.64 12.05 -3.78
N VAL A 537 -10.63 12.21 -4.63
CA VAL A 537 -10.82 12.73 -5.99
C VAL A 537 -11.22 11.57 -6.89
N ARG A 538 -12.44 11.65 -7.46
CA ARG A 538 -12.91 10.65 -8.41
C ARG A 538 -12.12 10.73 -9.73
N ALA A 539 -11.72 9.58 -10.26
CA ALA A 539 -10.99 9.52 -11.52
C ALA A 539 -11.90 9.77 -12.74
N ASP A 540 -13.18 9.42 -12.65
CA ASP A 540 -14.14 9.59 -13.74
C ASP A 540 -14.56 11.04 -13.97
N THR A 541 -14.93 11.78 -12.92
CA THR A 541 -15.47 13.15 -13.02
C THR A 541 -14.52 14.25 -12.54
N GLY A 542 -13.50 13.91 -11.74
CA GLY A 542 -12.64 14.90 -11.06
C GLY A 542 -13.30 15.58 -9.87
N ALA A 543 -14.56 15.27 -9.56
CA ALA A 543 -15.27 15.71 -8.38
C ALA A 543 -14.63 15.16 -7.09
N GLU A 544 -14.90 15.79 -5.95
CA GLU A 544 -14.57 15.21 -4.64
C GLU A 544 -15.78 14.51 -4.04
N VAL A 545 -15.54 13.38 -3.37
CA VAL A 545 -16.55 12.69 -2.56
C VAL A 545 -15.91 12.29 -1.24
N THR A 546 -16.60 12.49 -0.12
CA THR A 546 -16.07 12.06 1.18
C THR A 546 -16.18 10.55 1.33
N ILE A 547 -15.24 9.95 2.06
CA ILE A 547 -15.29 8.51 2.39
C ILE A 547 -16.54 8.17 3.23
N GLY A 548 -17.02 9.12 4.05
CA GLY A 548 -18.28 9.01 4.79
C GLY A 548 -19.50 8.96 3.87
N GLU A 549 -19.58 9.83 2.84
CA GLU A 549 -20.65 9.80 1.84
C GLU A 549 -20.64 8.49 1.03
N LEU A 550 -19.47 7.99 0.62
CA LEU A 550 -19.36 6.71 -0.08
C LEU A 550 -19.87 5.53 0.75
N ALA A 551 -19.49 5.48 2.03
CA ALA A 551 -19.94 4.44 2.96
C ALA A 551 -21.45 4.56 3.24
N ALA A 552 -21.96 5.78 3.45
CA ALA A 552 -23.38 6.03 3.73
C ALA A 552 -24.29 5.76 2.51
N SER A 553 -23.83 6.05 1.29
CA SER A 553 -24.57 5.74 0.06
C SER A 553 -24.45 4.27 -0.36
N GLY A 554 -23.55 3.50 0.26
CA GLY A 554 -23.24 2.12 -0.14
C GLY A 554 -22.66 2.02 -1.56
N ALA A 555 -22.02 3.10 -2.04
CA ALA A 555 -21.51 3.16 -3.41
C ALA A 555 -20.40 2.13 -3.63
N ARG A 556 -20.45 1.47 -4.79
CA ARG A 556 -19.47 0.45 -5.19
C ARG A 556 -18.79 0.81 -6.50
N ASP A 557 -17.61 0.25 -6.67
CA ASP A 557 -16.78 0.33 -7.88
C ASP A 557 -16.52 1.76 -8.37
N VAL A 558 -16.27 2.67 -7.43
CA VAL A 558 -16.02 4.09 -7.68
C VAL A 558 -14.61 4.30 -8.25
N PRO A 559 -14.44 4.92 -9.44
CA PRO A 559 -13.12 5.23 -9.98
C PRO A 559 -12.41 6.28 -9.11
N VAL A 560 -11.23 5.96 -8.61
CA VAL A 560 -10.38 6.84 -7.79
C VAL A 560 -8.96 6.89 -8.33
N TRP A 561 -8.23 7.95 -7.96
CA TRP A 561 -6.81 8.08 -8.27
C TRP A 561 -5.93 7.34 -7.27
N ALA A 562 -5.02 6.51 -7.77
CA ALA A 562 -3.97 5.83 -7.00
C ALA A 562 -2.60 6.10 -7.65
N LEU A 563 -1.52 5.80 -6.93
CA LEU A 563 -0.14 5.88 -7.40
C LEU A 563 0.39 4.46 -7.70
N ASP A 564 0.99 4.28 -8.87
CA ASP A 564 1.72 3.05 -9.21
C ASP A 564 3.13 3.03 -8.58
N ASP A 565 3.88 1.95 -8.84
CA ASP A 565 5.24 1.75 -8.31
C ASP A 565 6.26 2.79 -8.82
N ARG A 566 5.90 3.63 -9.80
CA ARG A 566 6.69 4.77 -10.31
C ARG A 566 6.18 6.12 -9.80
N LEU A 567 5.27 6.09 -8.82
CA LEU A 567 4.63 7.26 -8.23
C LEU A 567 3.90 8.11 -9.29
N LYS A 568 3.30 7.43 -10.28
CA LYS A 568 2.44 8.02 -11.31
C LYS A 568 0.97 7.76 -11.02
N TYR A 569 0.14 8.74 -11.37
CA TYR A 569 -1.30 8.59 -11.25
C TYR A 569 -1.86 7.55 -12.22
N VAL A 570 -2.54 6.56 -11.67
CA VAL A 570 -3.33 5.58 -12.43
C VAL A 570 -4.76 5.50 -11.87
N PRO A 571 -5.78 5.35 -12.73
CA PRO A 571 -7.15 5.14 -12.27
C PRO A 571 -7.28 3.71 -11.71
N ARG A 572 -7.88 3.59 -10.53
CA ARG A 572 -8.22 2.31 -9.90
C ARG A 572 -9.65 2.33 -9.38
N THR A 573 -10.21 1.14 -9.19
CA THR A 573 -11.58 0.95 -8.74
C THR A 573 -11.62 0.79 -7.23
N MET A 574 -12.24 1.73 -6.52
CA MET A 574 -12.61 1.59 -5.11
C MET A 574 -13.90 0.79 -5.02
N THR A 575 -13.80 -0.50 -4.67
CA THR A 575 -14.92 -1.44 -4.63
C THR A 575 -16.01 -1.05 -3.63
N HIS A 576 -15.62 -0.50 -2.47
CA HIS A 576 -16.50 0.02 -1.43
C HIS A 576 -15.69 0.81 -0.39
N ALA A 577 -16.38 1.65 0.37
CA ALA A 577 -15.93 2.23 1.63
C ALA A 577 -16.83 1.75 2.79
N PHE A 578 -16.29 1.63 4.00
CA PHE A 578 -17.00 1.08 5.16
C PHE A 578 -16.53 1.70 6.49
N PRO A 579 -17.40 1.77 7.52
CA PRO A 579 -17.02 2.26 8.85
C PRO A 579 -16.16 1.22 9.59
N SER A 580 -15.12 1.71 10.27
CA SER A 580 -14.15 0.96 11.07
C SER A 580 -14.22 1.30 12.57
N GLY A 581 -15.41 1.76 13.02
CA GLY A 581 -15.70 2.11 14.41
C GLY A 581 -15.31 3.54 14.79
N ARG A 582 -15.21 3.80 16.09
CA ARG A 582 -14.67 5.05 16.64
C ARG A 582 -13.24 4.81 17.12
N LYS A 583 -12.32 5.71 16.76
CA LYS A 583 -10.90 5.65 17.15
C LYS A 583 -10.37 7.08 17.36
N GLU A 584 -9.33 7.24 18.17
CA GLU A 584 -8.62 8.52 18.23
C GLU A 584 -7.97 8.83 16.88
N ALA A 585 -8.27 10.02 16.35
CA ALA A 585 -7.75 10.52 15.08
C ALA A 585 -6.91 11.76 15.29
N PHE A 586 -5.95 11.96 14.39
CA PHE A 586 -4.98 13.04 14.41
C PHE A 586 -5.07 13.81 13.09
N ARG A 587 -5.18 15.12 13.18
CA ARG A 587 -5.15 16.04 12.05
C ARG A 587 -3.71 16.35 11.69
N VAL A 588 -3.30 15.93 10.50
CA VAL A 588 -2.03 16.30 9.88
C VAL A 588 -2.24 17.58 9.09
N THR A 589 -1.38 18.58 9.28
CA THR A 589 -1.32 19.79 8.42
C THR A 589 0.04 19.87 7.75
N LEU A 590 0.05 19.97 6.41
CA LEU A 590 1.28 20.10 5.62
C LEU A 590 1.63 21.56 5.29
N ALA A 591 2.85 21.82 4.83
CA ALA A 591 3.37 23.14 4.50
C ALA A 591 2.75 23.77 3.24
N SER A 592 2.10 22.99 2.37
CA SER A 592 1.15 23.50 1.36
C SER A 592 -0.18 23.99 1.96
N GLY A 593 -0.49 23.67 3.22
CA GLY A 593 -1.78 23.92 3.86
C GLY A 593 -2.83 22.81 3.67
N ARG A 594 -2.47 21.73 2.94
CA ARG A 594 -3.24 20.48 2.88
C ARG A 594 -3.41 19.86 4.25
N ARG A 595 -4.53 19.15 4.45
CA ARG A 595 -4.88 18.52 5.72
C ARG A 595 -5.61 17.21 5.49
N VAL A 596 -5.34 16.22 6.33
CA VAL A 596 -6.10 14.97 6.43
C VAL A 596 -6.18 14.57 7.90
N GLU A 597 -7.19 13.78 8.26
CA GLU A 597 -7.38 13.27 9.60
C GLU A 597 -7.38 11.74 9.56
N ALA A 598 -6.47 11.12 10.29
CA ALA A 598 -6.25 9.69 10.29
C ALA A 598 -5.84 9.17 11.67
N THR A 599 -5.98 7.87 11.91
CA THR A 599 -5.53 7.26 13.16
C THR A 599 -4.01 7.19 13.24
N ALA A 600 -3.44 7.12 14.44
CA ALA A 600 -1.97 7.09 14.63
C ALA A 600 -1.27 5.95 13.86
N ASN A 601 -1.95 4.83 13.65
CA ASN A 601 -1.41 3.70 12.89
C ASN A 601 -1.64 3.80 11.36
N HIS A 602 -2.18 4.90 10.85
CA HIS A 602 -2.40 5.08 9.41
C HIS A 602 -1.06 5.34 8.69
N PRO A 603 -0.69 4.57 7.66
CA PRO A 603 0.56 4.78 6.94
C PRO A 603 0.46 5.97 5.97
N PHE A 604 1.49 6.80 5.95
CA PHE A 604 1.71 7.87 4.98
C PHE A 604 2.97 7.56 4.18
N LEU A 605 2.94 7.79 2.87
CA LEU A 605 4.12 7.57 2.04
C LEU A 605 5.14 8.69 2.32
N THR A 606 6.30 8.34 2.86
CA THR A 606 7.48 9.20 3.02
C THR A 606 8.54 8.84 1.97
N HIS A 607 9.70 9.50 2.00
CA HIS A 607 10.83 9.08 1.16
C HIS A 607 11.33 7.67 1.54
N ALA A 608 11.27 7.30 2.82
CA ALA A 608 11.62 5.98 3.33
C ALA A 608 10.38 5.07 3.41
N GLY A 609 9.56 5.08 2.35
CA GLY A 609 8.39 4.22 2.24
C GLY A 609 7.23 4.62 3.16
N TRP A 610 6.34 3.67 3.44
CA TRP A 610 5.10 3.92 4.18
C TRP A 610 5.30 3.89 5.70
N THR A 611 5.24 5.06 6.33
CA THR A 611 5.48 5.26 7.77
C THR A 611 4.16 5.53 8.52
N PRO A 612 3.88 4.88 9.67
CA PRO A 612 2.70 5.18 10.49
C PRO A 612 2.70 6.61 11.03
N LEU A 613 1.53 7.25 11.06
CA LEU A 613 1.38 8.64 11.55
C LEU A 613 1.92 8.88 12.98
N GLY A 614 1.83 7.89 13.87
CA GLY A 614 2.32 7.97 15.24
C GLY A 614 3.85 8.00 15.37
N GLU A 615 4.56 7.67 14.30
CA GLU A 615 6.03 7.77 14.20
C GLU A 615 6.45 9.09 13.52
N LEU A 616 5.52 9.82 12.90
CA LEU A 616 5.78 11.06 12.17
C LEU A 616 5.68 12.30 13.07
N SER A 617 6.66 13.18 12.93
CA SER A 617 6.77 14.45 13.64
C SER A 617 6.70 15.66 12.70
N PRO A 618 6.38 16.85 13.21
CA PRO A 618 6.54 18.10 12.46
C PRO A 618 8.00 18.26 11.97
N GLY A 619 8.17 18.48 10.66
CA GLY A 619 9.45 18.46 9.96
C GLY A 619 9.62 17.29 8.99
N ASP A 620 8.94 16.16 9.23
CA ASP A 620 8.94 15.00 8.32
C ASP A 620 8.17 15.30 7.04
N ARG A 621 8.42 14.53 5.97
CA ARG A 621 7.86 14.79 4.63
C ARG A 621 7.07 13.62 4.10
N VAL A 622 5.90 13.92 3.55
CA VAL A 622 4.96 12.94 2.97
C VAL A 622 4.64 13.26 1.51
N ALA A 623 4.29 12.23 0.75
CA ALA A 623 3.92 12.33 -0.65
C ALA A 623 2.56 13.03 -0.80
N ALA A 624 2.59 14.23 -1.37
CA ALA A 624 1.41 14.99 -1.74
C ALA A 624 1.36 15.22 -3.26
N ALA A 625 0.18 15.54 -3.79
CA ALA A 625 -0.04 15.70 -5.23
C ALA A 625 0.82 16.85 -5.81
N ARG A 626 1.67 16.58 -6.82
CA ARG A 626 2.30 17.65 -7.63
C ARG A 626 1.33 18.17 -8.68
N HIS A 627 0.55 17.25 -9.25
CA HIS A 627 -0.43 17.46 -10.30
C HIS A 627 -1.70 16.69 -9.96
N VAL A 628 -2.84 17.09 -10.55
CA VAL A 628 -4.06 16.27 -10.59
C VAL A 628 -4.34 16.01 -12.07
N PRO A 629 -4.43 14.74 -12.53
CA PRO A 629 -4.70 14.43 -13.93
C PRO A 629 -6.05 15.00 -14.42
N PRO A 630 -6.29 15.08 -15.75
CA PRO A 630 -7.64 15.26 -16.25
C PRO A 630 -8.53 14.07 -15.85
N PRO A 631 -9.82 14.29 -15.59
CA PRO A 631 -10.79 13.21 -15.40
C PRO A 631 -10.94 12.38 -16.67
N LEU A 632 -11.35 11.11 -16.52
CA LEU A 632 -11.61 10.20 -17.64
C LEU A 632 -12.78 10.71 -18.50
N GLU A 633 -13.78 11.35 -17.88
CA GLU A 633 -14.86 12.04 -18.57
C GLU A 633 -14.67 13.56 -18.51
N ILE A 634 -14.43 14.17 -19.68
CA ILE A 634 -14.36 15.63 -19.82
C ILE A 634 -15.69 16.15 -20.37
N ARG A 635 -16.36 17.03 -19.63
CA ARG A 635 -17.69 17.57 -19.96
C ARG A 635 -17.63 19.10 -20.11
N PRO A 636 -17.40 19.64 -21.33
CA PRO A 636 -17.30 21.08 -21.54
C PRO A 636 -18.61 21.82 -21.28
N TRP A 637 -18.51 23.08 -20.84
CA TRP A 637 -19.62 24.01 -20.68
C TRP A 637 -19.59 25.10 -21.77
N PRO A 638 -20.69 25.85 -21.99
CA PRO A 638 -20.61 27.14 -22.66
C PRO A 638 -19.69 28.09 -21.87
N GLU A 639 -18.80 28.81 -22.56
CA GLU A 639 -17.80 29.68 -21.92
C GLU A 639 -18.46 30.76 -21.05
N GLU A 640 -19.62 31.26 -21.43
CA GLU A 640 -20.38 32.28 -20.70
C GLU A 640 -20.80 31.80 -19.31
N ARG A 641 -21.14 30.51 -19.16
CA ARG A 641 -21.43 29.92 -17.84
C ARG A 641 -20.19 29.90 -16.96
N VAL A 642 -19.04 29.51 -17.52
CA VAL A 642 -17.76 29.46 -16.82
C VAL A 642 -17.33 30.87 -16.35
N VAL A 643 -17.46 31.86 -17.23
CA VAL A 643 -17.16 33.28 -16.95
C VAL A 643 -18.08 33.82 -15.85
N LEU A 644 -19.40 33.64 -15.99
CA LEU A 644 -20.37 34.18 -15.04
C LEU A 644 -20.19 33.57 -13.64
N LEU A 645 -20.02 32.25 -13.55
CA LEU A 645 -19.81 31.56 -12.26
C LEU A 645 -18.56 32.08 -11.54
N ALA A 646 -17.45 32.21 -12.27
CA ALA A 646 -16.18 32.68 -11.70
C ALA A 646 -16.27 34.11 -11.14
N HIS A 647 -16.96 35.02 -11.85
CA HIS A 647 -17.20 36.38 -11.37
C HIS A 647 -18.16 36.42 -10.16
N LEU A 648 -19.22 35.60 -10.17
CA LEU A 648 -20.17 35.53 -9.06
C LEU A 648 -19.53 34.96 -7.79
N LEU A 649 -18.73 33.89 -7.89
CA LEU A 649 -18.00 33.35 -6.74
C LEU A 649 -17.01 34.38 -6.16
N GLY A 650 -16.24 35.06 -7.01
CA GLY A 650 -15.19 36.01 -6.59
C GLY A 650 -15.67 37.41 -6.17
N GLY A 651 -16.85 37.88 -6.63
CA GLY A 651 -17.33 39.24 -6.37
C GLY A 651 -18.85 39.43 -6.42
N GLY A 652 -19.63 38.35 -6.47
CA GLY A 652 -21.09 38.39 -6.50
C GLY A 652 -21.76 38.39 -5.13
N SER A 653 -23.02 38.81 -5.09
CA SER A 653 -23.96 38.61 -3.98
C SER A 653 -25.26 37.99 -4.49
N PHE A 654 -25.72 36.95 -3.81
CA PHE A 654 -26.89 36.13 -4.16
C PHE A 654 -27.46 35.49 -2.89
N GLY A 655 -27.61 36.31 -1.85
CA GLY A 655 -28.16 35.88 -0.55
C GLY A 655 -29.65 35.53 -0.65
N HIS A 656 -30.15 34.80 0.34
CA HIS A 656 -31.52 34.29 0.31
C HIS A 656 -32.55 35.43 0.22
N GLY A 657 -33.33 35.46 -0.87
CA GLY A 657 -34.34 36.50 -1.12
C GLY A 657 -33.80 37.80 -1.74
N GLU A 658 -32.50 37.90 -2.03
CA GLU A 658 -31.90 39.07 -2.69
C GLU A 658 -31.74 38.87 -4.20
N PRO A 659 -31.72 39.95 -5.02
CA PRO A 659 -31.30 39.86 -6.42
C PRO A 659 -29.83 39.46 -6.55
N VAL A 660 -29.52 38.65 -7.56
CA VAL A 660 -28.14 38.31 -7.93
C VAL A 660 -27.46 39.56 -8.48
N ARG A 661 -26.33 39.94 -7.86
CA ARG A 661 -25.51 41.09 -8.25
C ARG A 661 -24.05 40.69 -8.38
N TYR A 662 -23.30 41.47 -9.15
CA TYR A 662 -21.84 41.47 -9.20
C TYR A 662 -21.33 42.88 -8.93
N ALA A 663 -20.37 43.05 -8.01
CA ALA A 663 -19.76 44.34 -7.71
C ALA A 663 -18.30 44.38 -8.21
N GLY A 664 -17.91 45.45 -8.90
CA GLY A 664 -16.58 45.60 -9.46
C GLY A 664 -16.22 47.02 -9.87
N THR A 665 -14.91 47.27 -10.00
CA THR A 665 -14.34 48.56 -10.45
C THR A 665 -13.63 48.46 -11.80
N ASP A 666 -13.36 47.25 -12.31
CA ASP A 666 -12.72 47.02 -13.60
C ASP A 666 -13.78 46.85 -14.70
N GLU A 667 -13.81 47.77 -15.66
CA GLU A 667 -14.79 47.79 -16.76
C GLU A 667 -14.67 46.55 -17.67
N ALA A 668 -13.50 45.91 -17.77
CA ALA A 668 -13.35 44.65 -18.50
C ALA A 668 -14.10 43.50 -17.81
N CYS A 669 -14.08 43.46 -16.48
CA CYS A 669 -14.85 42.50 -15.68
C CYS A 669 -16.36 42.78 -15.76
N LEU A 670 -16.76 44.06 -15.75
CA LEU A 670 -18.16 44.47 -15.89
C LEU A 670 -18.72 44.11 -17.28
N SER A 671 -17.93 44.30 -18.36
CA SER A 671 -18.30 43.83 -19.70
C SER A 671 -18.43 42.30 -19.73
N ALA A 672 -17.44 41.56 -19.24
CA ALA A 672 -17.46 40.10 -19.25
C ALA A 672 -18.70 39.52 -18.55
N VAL A 673 -19.12 40.08 -17.41
CA VAL A 673 -20.36 39.69 -16.72
C VAL A 673 -21.60 40.09 -17.51
N THR A 674 -21.61 41.28 -18.13
CA THR A 674 -22.74 41.76 -18.96
C THR A 674 -22.94 40.89 -20.20
N ASP A 675 -21.85 40.53 -20.89
CA ASP A 675 -21.88 39.70 -22.08
C ASP A 675 -22.27 38.25 -21.71
N ALA A 676 -21.73 37.71 -20.62
CA ALA A 676 -22.10 36.38 -20.14
C ALA A 676 -23.56 36.28 -19.66
N ALA A 677 -24.13 37.33 -19.05
CA ALA A 677 -25.54 37.35 -18.66
C ALA A 677 -26.50 37.20 -19.86
N ARG A 678 -26.10 37.66 -21.07
CA ARG A 678 -26.92 37.52 -22.29
C ARG A 678 -27.12 36.06 -22.71
N HIS A 679 -26.19 35.16 -22.38
CA HIS A 679 -26.36 33.71 -22.62
C HIS A 679 -27.62 33.16 -21.91
N PHE A 680 -27.95 33.71 -20.75
CA PHE A 680 -29.14 33.36 -19.97
C PHE A 680 -30.39 34.16 -20.37
N GLY A 681 -30.33 34.93 -21.47
CA GLY A 681 -31.38 35.85 -21.89
C GLY A 681 -31.52 37.09 -20.98
N VAL A 682 -30.56 37.34 -20.09
CA VAL A 682 -30.63 38.43 -19.11
C VAL A 682 -29.82 39.65 -19.55
N ILE A 683 -30.43 40.83 -19.46
CA ILE A 683 -29.75 42.11 -19.64
C ILE A 683 -29.31 42.60 -18.25
N ALA A 684 -27.99 42.66 -18.02
CA ALA A 684 -27.44 43.21 -16.78
C ALA A 684 -27.76 44.71 -16.65
N VAL A 685 -28.20 45.13 -15.47
CA VAL A 685 -28.53 46.54 -15.16
C VAL A 685 -27.41 47.13 -14.31
N ARG A 686 -26.84 48.27 -14.74
CA ARG A 686 -25.86 49.04 -13.95
C ARG A 686 -26.62 49.84 -12.89
N ASP A 687 -26.52 49.44 -11.63
CA ASP A 687 -27.08 50.17 -10.49
C ASP A 687 -26.02 51.20 -10.02
N GLU A 688 -26.22 52.49 -10.32
CA GLU A 688 -25.37 53.58 -9.82
C GLU A 688 -25.77 53.97 -8.38
N HIS A 689 -24.82 53.95 -7.44
CA HIS A 689 -25.02 54.35 -6.05
C HIS A 689 -23.89 55.28 -5.60
N ASP A 690 -24.23 56.54 -5.25
CA ASP A 690 -23.28 57.56 -4.76
C ASP A 690 -22.48 57.14 -3.50
N ALA A 691 -22.95 56.13 -2.76
CA ALA A 691 -22.35 55.66 -1.52
C ALA A 691 -21.38 54.46 -1.67
N SER A 692 -21.30 53.82 -2.85
CA SER A 692 -20.46 52.63 -3.07
C SER A 692 -19.20 52.95 -3.87
N ARG A 693 -18.04 52.45 -3.43
CA ARG A 693 -16.73 52.64 -4.08
C ARG A 693 -16.53 51.88 -5.41
N GLY A 694 -17.60 51.47 -6.09
CA GLY A 694 -17.54 50.67 -7.32
C GLY A 694 -18.90 50.53 -8.00
N THR A 695 -18.89 50.00 -9.22
CA THR A 695 -20.11 49.73 -10.00
C THR A 695 -20.74 48.41 -9.55
N THR A 696 -22.06 48.39 -9.43
CA THR A 696 -22.82 47.15 -9.20
C THR A 696 -23.64 46.81 -10.45
N LEU A 697 -23.49 45.58 -10.96
CA LEU A 697 -24.35 44.99 -11.97
C LEU A 697 -25.39 44.10 -11.31
N ARG A 698 -26.67 44.36 -11.55
CA ARG A 698 -27.77 43.50 -11.16
C ARG A 698 -28.14 42.60 -12.32
N VAL A 699 -28.04 41.29 -12.11
CA VAL A 699 -28.26 40.24 -13.12
C VAL A 699 -29.52 39.40 -12.84
N THR A 700 -30.38 39.82 -11.91
CA THR A 700 -31.78 39.39 -11.81
C THR A 700 -32.67 40.56 -11.37
N GLN A 701 -33.95 40.58 -11.77
CA GLN A 701 -34.89 41.63 -11.34
C GLN A 701 -35.43 41.43 -9.91
N GLY A 702 -35.27 40.22 -9.36
CA GLY A 702 -35.63 39.81 -8.00
C GLY A 702 -34.84 38.56 -7.59
N SER A 703 -35.29 37.80 -6.61
CA SER A 703 -34.62 36.57 -6.14
C SER A 703 -34.78 35.34 -7.05
N GLY A 704 -35.18 35.52 -8.31
CA GLY A 704 -35.49 34.44 -9.26
C GLY A 704 -35.21 34.82 -10.72
N GLY A 705 -35.37 33.86 -11.61
CA GLY A 705 -35.05 33.94 -13.05
C GLY A 705 -33.86 33.03 -13.44
N PRO A 706 -33.50 32.95 -14.73
CA PRO A 706 -32.67 31.86 -15.25
C PRO A 706 -31.27 31.73 -14.62
N ILE A 707 -30.66 32.84 -14.19
CA ILE A 707 -29.36 32.82 -13.48
C ILE A 707 -29.53 32.35 -12.04
N ALA A 708 -30.63 32.70 -11.36
CA ALA A 708 -30.90 32.25 -10.01
C ALA A 708 -31.25 30.75 -9.98
N GLU A 709 -32.12 30.29 -10.90
CA GLU A 709 -32.47 28.87 -11.08
C GLU A 709 -31.20 28.03 -11.34
N TRP A 710 -30.33 28.47 -12.25
CA TRP A 710 -29.05 27.79 -12.50
C TRP A 710 -28.07 27.81 -11.31
N LEU A 711 -28.10 28.82 -10.45
CA LEU A 711 -27.33 28.82 -9.20
C LEU A 711 -27.95 27.89 -8.14
N ASP A 712 -29.27 27.67 -8.19
CA ASP A 712 -29.98 26.74 -7.29
C ASP A 712 -29.67 25.28 -7.69
N ASP A 713 -29.68 24.97 -8.99
CA ASP A 713 -29.23 23.68 -9.54
C ASP A 713 -27.79 23.33 -9.11
N LEU A 714 -26.91 24.33 -8.99
CA LEU A 714 -25.52 24.18 -8.53
C LEU A 714 -25.36 24.22 -6.99
N GLY A 715 -26.45 24.35 -6.23
CA GLY A 715 -26.43 24.44 -4.77
C GLY A 715 -25.78 25.71 -4.21
N LEU A 716 -25.68 26.78 -5.01
CA LEU A 716 -25.03 28.04 -4.65
C LEU A 716 -26.00 29.17 -4.28
N LEU A 717 -27.25 29.11 -4.73
CA LEU A 717 -28.24 30.17 -4.44
C LEU A 717 -28.46 30.30 -2.93
N GLY A 718 -28.50 31.53 -2.43
CA GLY A 718 -28.66 31.83 -1.00
C GLY A 718 -27.37 31.82 -0.17
N LEU A 719 -26.28 31.21 -0.65
CA LEU A 719 -25.04 31.05 0.12
C LEU A 719 -24.26 32.36 0.34
N ARG A 720 -23.78 32.53 1.57
CA ARG A 720 -22.89 33.62 1.97
C ARG A 720 -21.44 33.29 1.64
N ALA A 721 -20.58 34.30 1.58
CA ALA A 721 -19.16 34.13 1.23
C ALA A 721 -18.40 33.00 1.98
N PRO A 722 -18.65 32.70 3.28
CA PRO A 722 -18.00 31.57 3.97
C PRO A 722 -18.45 30.19 3.49
N GLU A 723 -19.66 30.08 2.94
CA GLU A 723 -20.33 28.82 2.59
C GLU A 723 -20.08 28.42 1.12
N ARG A 724 -19.61 29.37 0.29
CA ARG A 724 -19.34 29.17 -1.14
C ARG A 724 -18.26 28.11 -1.39
N PHE A 725 -18.45 27.39 -2.48
CA PHE A 725 -17.57 26.36 -3.01
C PHE A 725 -17.56 26.43 -4.55
N VAL A 726 -16.66 25.69 -5.18
CA VAL A 726 -16.69 25.46 -6.63
C VAL A 726 -17.53 24.20 -6.90
N PRO A 727 -18.57 24.27 -7.76
CA PRO A 727 -19.37 23.10 -8.13
C PRO A 727 -18.55 21.97 -8.76
N ASP A 728 -18.96 20.72 -8.56
CA ASP A 728 -18.20 19.54 -8.97
C ASP A 728 -17.98 19.44 -10.48
N GLU A 729 -18.94 19.94 -11.28
CA GLU A 729 -18.86 19.97 -12.74
C GLU A 729 -17.69 20.81 -13.25
N VAL A 730 -17.24 21.82 -12.48
CA VAL A 730 -16.10 22.68 -12.86
C VAL A 730 -14.80 21.88 -12.89
N PHE A 731 -14.69 20.82 -12.09
CA PHE A 731 -13.53 19.92 -12.09
C PHE A 731 -13.56 18.95 -13.28
N GLY A 732 -14.75 18.66 -13.81
CA GLY A 732 -14.99 17.92 -15.06
C GLY A 732 -14.67 18.68 -16.35
N LEU A 733 -14.35 19.98 -16.27
CA LEU A 733 -14.11 20.81 -17.46
C LEU A 733 -12.79 20.48 -18.19
N PRO A 734 -12.69 20.78 -19.50
CA PRO A 734 -11.43 20.83 -20.24
C PRO A 734 -10.42 21.78 -19.59
N LYS A 735 -9.13 21.53 -19.79
CA LYS A 735 -8.04 22.31 -19.17
C LYS A 735 -8.10 23.79 -19.55
N GLU A 736 -8.55 24.09 -20.76
CA GLU A 736 -8.75 25.42 -21.32
C GLU A 736 -9.86 26.18 -20.57
N GLN A 737 -10.94 25.48 -20.21
CA GLN A 737 -12.07 26.05 -19.48
C GLN A 737 -11.79 26.18 -17.98
N VAL A 738 -11.00 25.28 -17.39
CA VAL A 738 -10.45 25.49 -16.03
C VAL A 738 -9.53 26.72 -16.00
N ALA A 739 -8.71 26.94 -17.02
CA ALA A 739 -7.89 28.16 -17.13
C ALA A 739 -8.74 29.42 -17.28
N LEU A 740 -9.84 29.35 -18.05
CA LEU A 740 -10.83 30.43 -18.16
C LEU A 740 -11.51 30.72 -16.81
N PHE A 741 -11.97 29.69 -16.10
CA PHE A 741 -12.56 29.84 -14.77
C PHE A 741 -11.60 30.54 -13.80
N LEU A 742 -10.36 30.05 -13.69
CA LEU A 742 -9.35 30.63 -12.81
C LEU A 742 -8.99 32.07 -13.20
N ARG A 743 -8.96 32.40 -14.50
CA ARG A 743 -8.73 33.77 -15.01
C ARG A 743 -9.77 34.74 -14.48
N HIS A 744 -11.05 34.39 -14.62
CA HIS A 744 -12.16 35.25 -14.21
C HIS A 744 -12.32 35.29 -12.68
N LEU A 745 -12.01 34.20 -11.98
CA LEU A 745 -12.00 34.15 -10.51
C LEU A 745 -10.94 35.08 -9.93
N TRP A 746 -9.72 35.09 -10.49
CA TRP A 746 -8.66 36.03 -10.10
C TRP A 746 -8.95 37.48 -10.52
N ALA A 747 -9.59 37.68 -11.67
CA ALA A 747 -10.02 39.00 -12.11
C ALA A 747 -11.14 39.59 -11.22
N ALA A 748 -11.98 38.76 -10.61
CA ALA A 748 -12.95 39.17 -9.61
C ALA A 748 -12.30 39.38 -8.22
N GLY A 749 -11.85 38.31 -7.56
CA GLY A 749 -11.44 38.31 -6.14
C GLY A 749 -9.94 38.08 -5.85
N GLY A 750 -9.11 37.90 -6.88
CA GLY A 750 -7.67 37.68 -6.72
C GLY A 750 -6.84 38.97 -6.73
N SER A 751 -5.56 38.84 -6.39
CA SER A 751 -4.59 39.92 -6.42
C SER A 751 -3.30 39.48 -7.11
N VAL A 752 -2.70 40.41 -7.84
CA VAL A 752 -1.38 40.29 -8.47
C VAL A 752 -0.65 41.61 -8.25
N ASP A 753 0.47 41.56 -7.56
CA ASP A 753 1.30 42.72 -7.21
C ASP A 753 2.77 42.51 -7.63
N TRP A 754 3.47 43.63 -7.88
CA TRP A 754 4.89 43.65 -8.21
C TRP A 754 5.59 44.75 -7.40
N ASP A 755 6.40 44.34 -6.43
CA ASP A 755 7.29 45.19 -5.65
C ASP A 755 8.62 45.32 -6.40
N ALA A 756 8.79 46.44 -7.12
CA ALA A 756 9.98 46.72 -7.92
C ALA A 756 11.23 47.01 -7.07
N GLU A 757 11.07 47.49 -5.83
CA GLU A 757 12.20 47.77 -4.92
C GLU A 757 12.78 46.48 -4.33
N ARG A 758 11.90 45.53 -3.99
CA ARG A 758 12.30 44.23 -3.42
C ARG A 758 12.46 43.12 -4.45
N GLY A 759 12.07 43.35 -5.71
CA GLY A 759 12.07 42.36 -6.78
C GLY A 759 11.14 41.18 -6.51
N ARG A 760 9.99 41.42 -5.87
CA ARG A 760 9.05 40.37 -5.45
C ARG A 760 7.71 40.51 -6.16
N CYS A 761 7.14 39.38 -6.56
CA CYS A 761 5.78 39.28 -7.05
C CYS A 761 4.90 38.60 -6.00
N GLY A 762 3.80 39.23 -5.61
CA GLY A 762 2.71 38.59 -4.87
C GLY A 762 1.61 38.15 -5.84
N VAL A 763 1.18 36.90 -5.71
CA VAL A 763 0.00 36.38 -6.41
C VAL A 763 -0.83 35.63 -5.37
N HIS A 764 -2.04 36.11 -5.09
CA HIS A 764 -2.88 35.52 -4.05
C HIS A 764 -4.37 35.66 -4.33
N PHE A 765 -5.18 34.83 -3.68
CA PHE A 765 -6.64 34.88 -3.67
C PHE A 765 -7.12 34.66 -2.23
N SER A 766 -8.05 35.48 -1.74
CA SER A 766 -8.51 35.42 -0.34
C SER A 766 -10.02 35.27 -0.27
N SER A 767 -10.51 34.44 0.64
CA SER A 767 -11.94 34.25 0.90
C SER A 767 -12.22 34.06 2.39
N ALA A 768 -13.43 34.42 2.81
CA ALA A 768 -13.95 34.04 4.13
C ALA A 768 -14.29 32.54 4.21
N GLY A 769 -14.47 31.87 3.07
CA GLY A 769 -14.75 30.43 2.98
C GLY A 769 -13.49 29.64 2.65
N ARG A 770 -13.10 28.70 3.52
CA ARG A 770 -11.93 27.84 3.30
C ARG A 770 -12.11 26.89 2.11
N ARG A 771 -13.33 26.36 1.91
CA ARG A 771 -13.65 25.41 0.82
C ARG A 771 -13.33 26.01 -0.55
N LEU A 772 -13.86 27.19 -0.87
CA LEU A 772 -13.54 27.91 -2.13
C LEU A 772 -12.03 28.12 -2.38
N VAL A 773 -11.23 28.29 -1.31
CA VAL A 773 -9.77 28.41 -1.39
C VAL A 773 -9.08 27.06 -1.63
N GLU A 774 -9.54 25.99 -1.01
CA GLU A 774 -9.07 24.61 -1.26
C GLU A 774 -9.47 24.14 -2.68
N ASP A 775 -10.67 24.47 -3.12
CA ASP A 775 -11.20 24.18 -4.46
C ASP A 775 -10.37 24.87 -5.56
N ALA A 776 -10.11 26.18 -5.41
CA ALA A 776 -9.25 26.93 -6.32
C ALA A 776 -7.79 26.42 -6.31
N SER A 777 -7.30 25.99 -5.15
CA SER A 777 -6.00 25.33 -5.01
C SER A 777 -5.94 24.03 -5.82
N ARG A 778 -6.98 23.18 -5.74
CA ARG A 778 -7.11 21.94 -6.51
C ARG A 778 -7.14 22.18 -8.02
N LEU A 779 -7.85 23.21 -8.49
CA LEU A 779 -7.86 23.57 -9.91
C LEU A 779 -6.48 24.03 -10.43
N LEU A 780 -5.65 24.68 -9.61
CA LEU A 780 -4.29 25.06 -9.98
C LEU A 780 -3.37 23.83 -10.18
N LEU A 781 -3.61 22.74 -9.44
CA LEU A 781 -2.86 21.49 -9.61
C LEU A 781 -3.04 20.88 -11.02
N ARG A 782 -4.14 21.14 -11.74
CA ARG A 782 -4.30 20.74 -13.17
C ARG A 782 -3.28 21.39 -14.12
N PHE A 783 -2.53 22.38 -13.65
CA PHE A 783 -1.44 23.05 -14.37
C PHE A 783 -0.06 22.78 -13.77
N GLY A 784 0.05 21.95 -12.72
CA GLY A 784 1.29 21.73 -11.98
C GLY A 784 1.75 22.95 -11.18
N ILE A 785 0.83 23.90 -10.91
CA ILE A 785 1.09 25.06 -10.07
C ILE A 785 0.84 24.62 -8.63
N LEU A 786 1.84 24.79 -7.76
CA LEU A 786 1.78 24.43 -6.33
C LEU A 786 1.46 25.67 -5.47
N PRO A 787 0.18 25.93 -5.14
CA PRO A 787 -0.20 26.99 -4.20
C PRO A 787 0.03 26.57 -2.74
N ARG A 788 0.08 27.58 -1.85
CA ARG A 788 0.03 27.41 -0.40
C ARG A 788 -1.28 28.02 0.15
N VAL A 789 -1.96 27.30 1.03
CA VAL A 789 -3.17 27.76 1.72
C VAL A 789 -2.83 28.13 3.18
N GLU A 790 -3.01 29.40 3.52
CA GLU A 790 -2.83 29.94 4.89
C GLU A 790 -4.16 30.44 5.47
N THR A 791 -4.25 30.52 6.80
CA THR A 791 -5.36 31.18 7.50
C THR A 791 -4.79 32.38 8.26
N VAL A 792 -5.29 33.57 7.94
CA VAL A 792 -4.82 34.85 8.49
C VAL A 792 -5.91 35.43 9.38
N ARG A 793 -5.51 36.03 10.52
CA ARG A 793 -6.40 36.86 11.36
C ARG A 793 -6.04 38.32 11.09
N GLU A 794 -7.02 39.13 10.68
CA GLU A 794 -6.79 40.55 10.39
C GLU A 794 -7.04 41.41 11.64
N ALA A 795 -5.96 41.91 12.22
CA ALA A 795 -6.00 42.74 13.42
C ALA A 795 -6.57 44.14 13.14
N GLY A 796 -7.89 44.29 13.16
CA GLY A 796 -8.59 45.56 13.36
C GLY A 796 -8.31 46.68 12.34
N GLY A 797 -7.83 46.33 11.14
CA GLY A 797 -7.66 47.25 10.02
C GLY A 797 -8.94 47.44 9.23
N THR A 798 -9.08 48.58 8.54
CA THR A 798 -10.22 48.89 7.67
C THR A 798 -10.50 47.76 6.67
N VAL A 799 -11.76 47.30 6.62
CA VAL A 799 -12.26 46.47 5.52
C VAL A 799 -12.32 47.33 4.25
N GLY A 800 -11.20 47.43 3.56
CA GLY A 800 -11.13 47.91 2.18
C GLY A 800 -11.71 46.84 1.27
N GLY A 801 -12.97 46.96 0.90
CA GLY A 801 -13.59 46.03 -0.04
C GLY A 801 -12.89 46.04 -1.39
N ALA A 802 -12.26 44.92 -1.77
CA ALA A 802 -11.80 44.50 -3.11
C ALA A 802 -11.18 45.56 -4.07
N GLY A 803 -10.64 46.67 -3.55
CA GLY A 803 -10.21 47.79 -4.38
C GLY A 803 -9.54 48.91 -3.60
N ASP A 804 -8.36 48.65 -3.02
CA ASP A 804 -7.46 49.67 -2.48
C ASP A 804 -5.99 49.17 -2.48
N ILE A 805 -5.32 49.23 -3.64
CA ILE A 805 -3.84 49.31 -3.74
C ILE A 805 -3.46 50.32 -4.83
N LEU A 806 -3.78 51.61 -4.61
CA LEU A 806 -3.17 52.72 -5.34
C LEU A 806 -2.93 53.92 -4.40
N ARG A 807 -1.69 54.02 -3.92
CA ARG A 807 -0.99 55.23 -3.45
C ARG A 807 0.45 54.83 -3.16
N GLU A 808 1.30 54.72 -4.18
CA GLU A 808 1.99 55.81 -4.89
C GLU A 808 2.91 56.69 -4.02
N THR A 809 4.04 56.98 -4.65
CA THR A 809 5.14 57.87 -4.25
C THR A 809 4.76 59.12 -3.45
N GLY A 810 5.41 59.28 -2.29
CA GLY A 810 5.86 60.56 -1.74
C GLY A 810 4.80 61.62 -1.37
N GLY A 811 4.44 61.71 -0.08
CA GLY A 811 3.72 62.88 0.44
C GLY A 811 3.15 62.71 1.84
N THR A 812 3.74 63.40 2.83
CA THR A 812 3.29 63.36 4.23
C THR A 812 2.03 64.22 4.44
N VAL A 813 0.87 63.62 4.69
CA VAL A 813 -0.28 64.31 5.29
C VAL A 813 -0.96 63.40 6.33
N ARG A 814 -1.02 63.86 7.59
CA ARG A 814 -1.87 63.25 8.63
C ARG A 814 -3.28 63.83 8.52
N GLY A 815 -4.29 63.00 8.30
CA GLY A 815 -5.70 63.35 8.44
C GLY A 815 -6.36 62.44 9.47
N ALA A 816 -7.01 63.02 10.48
CA ALA A 816 -7.76 62.25 11.48
C ALA A 816 -9.16 61.87 10.95
N GLY A 817 -9.56 60.63 11.17
CA GLY A 817 -10.90 60.11 10.89
C GLY A 817 -11.31 59.12 11.97
N GLU A 818 -12.56 59.17 12.41
CA GLU A 818 -13.01 58.56 13.66
C GLU A 818 -13.05 57.02 13.62
N THR A 819 -12.68 56.40 14.74
CA THR A 819 -12.65 54.94 14.89
C THR A 819 -14.03 54.40 15.28
N VAL A 820 -14.77 53.87 14.31
CA VAL A 820 -15.96 53.05 14.58
C VAL A 820 -15.50 51.70 15.11
N ARG A 821 -15.63 51.48 16.43
CA ARG A 821 -15.37 50.18 17.06
C ARG A 821 -16.59 49.26 16.88
N GLY A 822 -16.47 48.17 16.12
CA GLY A 822 -17.54 47.17 16.07
C GLY A 822 -17.53 46.16 14.92
N ALA A 823 -16.53 45.28 14.84
CA ALA A 823 -16.64 43.98 14.17
C ALA A 823 -15.59 43.01 14.75
N GLY A 824 -15.96 41.77 15.03
CA GLY A 824 -15.07 40.78 15.65
C GLY A 824 -14.02 40.21 14.68
N ASP A 825 -12.90 39.77 15.26
CA ASP A 825 -11.75 39.14 14.60
C ASP A 825 -12.17 37.86 13.83
N ARG A 826 -12.46 37.99 12.53
CA ARG A 826 -12.88 36.88 11.66
C ARG A 826 -11.69 36.33 10.87
N PRO A 827 -11.49 35.00 10.83
CA PRO A 827 -10.41 34.41 10.04
C PRO A 827 -10.70 34.59 8.54
N VAL A 828 -9.64 34.89 7.78
CA VAL A 828 -9.64 34.93 6.31
C VAL A 828 -8.69 33.85 5.82
N HIS A 829 -9.12 33.06 4.84
CA HIS A 829 -8.30 32.04 4.21
C HIS A 829 -7.67 32.61 2.94
N ARG A 830 -6.37 32.41 2.76
CA ARG A 830 -5.62 32.93 1.60
C ARG A 830 -4.88 31.81 0.89
N LEU A 831 -5.09 31.73 -0.41
CA LEU A 831 -4.27 30.99 -1.36
C LEU A 831 -3.14 31.91 -1.83
N ARG A 832 -1.89 31.46 -1.74
CA ARG A 832 -0.70 32.12 -2.29
C ARG A 832 -0.05 31.28 -3.38
N ILE A 833 0.44 31.93 -4.43
CA ILE A 833 1.27 31.31 -5.47
C ILE A 833 2.67 31.92 -5.35
N ASP A 834 3.55 31.20 -4.65
CA ASP A 834 4.92 31.63 -4.36
C ASP A 834 5.94 30.86 -5.24
N GLY A 835 7.07 31.50 -5.54
CA GLY A 835 8.14 30.95 -6.38
C GLY A 835 7.98 31.30 -7.87
N ALA A 836 9.09 31.69 -8.52
CA ALA A 836 9.08 32.23 -9.88
C ALA A 836 8.49 31.24 -10.91
N GLU A 837 8.73 29.94 -10.75
CA GLU A 837 8.23 28.90 -11.66
C GLU A 837 6.69 28.76 -11.59
N ASN A 838 6.13 28.63 -10.38
CA ASN A 838 4.68 28.62 -10.15
C ASN A 838 4.00 29.90 -10.66
N GLN A 839 4.62 31.06 -10.40
CA GLN A 839 4.10 32.36 -10.83
C GLN A 839 4.14 32.51 -12.37
N LEU A 840 5.22 32.10 -13.03
CA LEU A 840 5.32 32.10 -14.49
C LEU A 840 4.35 31.09 -15.14
N ALA A 841 4.16 29.92 -14.55
CA ALA A 841 3.18 28.93 -15.00
C ALA A 841 1.75 29.50 -14.88
N PHE A 842 1.41 30.14 -13.77
CA PHE A 842 0.13 30.84 -13.57
C PHE A 842 -0.08 31.94 -14.61
N PHE A 843 0.90 32.82 -14.83
CA PHE A 843 0.80 33.90 -15.82
C PHE A 843 0.71 33.38 -17.27
N SER A 844 1.31 32.24 -17.59
CA SER A 844 1.27 31.63 -18.92
C SER A 844 -0.06 30.92 -19.21
N ALA A 845 -0.50 30.07 -18.27
CA ALA A 845 -1.65 29.18 -18.44
C ALA A 845 -2.99 29.87 -18.11
N VAL A 846 -3.10 30.48 -16.93
CA VAL A 846 -4.34 31.12 -16.49
C VAL A 846 -4.54 32.43 -17.24
N ARG A 847 -3.54 33.33 -17.17
CA ARG A 847 -3.56 34.72 -17.69
C ARG A 847 -4.68 35.55 -17.04
N VAL A 848 -4.34 36.54 -16.22
CA VAL A 848 -5.36 37.36 -15.52
C VAL A 848 -5.93 38.45 -16.45
N LEU A 849 -7.23 38.71 -16.35
CA LEU A 849 -7.93 39.75 -17.13
C LEU A 849 -7.75 41.15 -16.50
N GLY A 850 -7.99 42.20 -17.29
CA GLY A 850 -8.14 43.58 -16.79
C GLY A 850 -6.83 44.22 -16.32
N ALA A 851 -6.94 45.20 -15.42
CA ALA A 851 -5.78 45.96 -14.92
C ALA A 851 -4.73 45.04 -14.26
N ARG A 852 -5.18 43.99 -13.54
CA ARG A 852 -4.33 42.98 -12.91
C ARG A 852 -3.52 42.17 -13.94
N GLY A 853 -4.04 41.99 -15.16
CA GLY A 853 -3.34 41.36 -16.28
C GLY A 853 -2.10 42.13 -16.77
N VAL A 854 -2.14 43.47 -16.71
CA VAL A 854 -0.99 44.32 -17.08
C VAL A 854 0.14 44.20 -16.05
N VAL A 855 -0.21 44.14 -14.76
CA VAL A 855 0.75 43.88 -13.68
C VAL A 855 1.35 42.48 -13.82
N ALA A 856 0.52 41.46 -14.08
CA ALA A 856 0.97 40.09 -14.32
C ALA A 856 1.97 39.99 -15.49
N ALA A 857 1.73 40.66 -16.62
CA ALA A 857 2.66 40.69 -17.75
C ALA A 857 4.01 41.35 -17.40
N THR A 858 3.97 42.40 -16.57
CA THR A 858 5.17 43.10 -16.09
C THR A 858 5.98 42.22 -15.13
N ALA A 859 5.33 41.61 -14.14
CA ALA A 859 5.94 40.66 -13.22
C ALA A 859 6.53 39.44 -13.96
N ALA A 860 5.80 38.86 -14.92
CA ALA A 860 6.29 37.75 -15.74
C ALA A 860 7.57 38.09 -16.53
N LYS A 861 7.71 39.33 -17.03
CA LYS A 861 8.93 39.77 -17.71
C LYS A 861 10.12 39.85 -16.73
N ALA A 862 9.90 40.35 -15.51
CA ALA A 862 10.95 40.46 -14.50
C ALA A 862 11.37 39.10 -13.92
N LEU A 863 10.41 38.22 -13.62
CA LEU A 863 10.67 36.89 -13.03
C LEU A 863 11.49 35.96 -13.94
N ARG A 864 11.42 36.13 -15.27
CA ARG A 864 12.25 35.34 -16.22
C ARG A 864 13.76 35.51 -16.05
N GLY A 865 14.21 36.57 -15.36
CA GLY A 865 15.62 36.79 -15.02
C GLY A 865 16.00 36.44 -13.57
N ALA A 866 15.05 36.01 -12.74
CA ALA A 866 15.30 35.73 -11.33
C ALA A 866 15.89 34.32 -11.11
N ARG A 867 16.81 34.18 -10.14
CA ARG A 867 17.27 32.85 -9.70
C ARG A 867 16.11 32.15 -8.98
N SER A 868 15.69 30.99 -9.49
CA SER A 868 14.65 30.19 -8.84
C SER A 868 15.09 29.67 -7.48
N ASN A 869 14.28 29.93 -6.46
CA ASN A 869 14.31 29.25 -5.18
C ASN A 869 13.11 28.29 -5.18
N ALA A 870 13.35 27.00 -5.46
CA ALA A 870 12.34 25.97 -5.29
C ALA A 870 12.07 25.82 -3.79
N GLY A 871 10.92 26.29 -3.31
CA GLY A 871 10.61 26.32 -1.87
C GLY A 871 9.77 25.15 -1.37
N LEU A 872 8.92 24.58 -2.23
CA LEU A 872 8.06 23.42 -1.94
C LEU A 872 8.52 22.16 -2.68
N ASP A 873 9.30 22.31 -3.76
CA ASP A 873 9.87 21.23 -4.55
C ASP A 873 11.38 21.12 -4.28
N THR A 874 11.73 20.76 -3.06
CA THR A 874 13.12 20.43 -2.68
C THR A 874 13.17 19.02 -2.15
N ILE A 875 14.03 18.22 -2.76
CA ILE A 875 14.39 16.88 -2.31
C ILE A 875 15.00 16.99 -0.89
N PRO A 876 14.74 16.03 0.02
CA PRO A 876 15.37 15.98 1.34
C PRO A 876 16.90 16.07 1.30
N ALA A 877 17.50 16.63 2.35
CA ALA A 877 18.93 17.00 2.36
C ALA A 877 19.88 15.79 2.49
N ASP A 878 19.37 14.72 3.08
CA ASP A 878 19.87 13.35 3.18
C ASP A 878 20.01 12.70 1.79
N VAL A 879 18.93 12.64 1.02
CA VAL A 879 18.93 12.15 -0.37
C VAL A 879 19.87 12.98 -1.26
N TRP A 880 19.94 14.30 -1.05
CA TRP A 880 20.93 15.16 -1.72
C TRP A 880 22.38 14.87 -1.27
N GLY A 881 22.58 14.23 -0.12
CA GLY A 881 23.85 13.66 0.33
C GLY A 881 24.28 12.47 -0.55
N ASP A 882 23.38 11.53 -0.78
CA ASP A 882 23.65 10.34 -1.62
C ASP A 882 23.90 10.75 -3.09
N VAL A 883 23.06 11.64 -3.62
CA VAL A 883 23.25 12.21 -4.97
C VAL A 883 24.57 13.00 -5.07
N ARG A 884 25.01 13.68 -4.00
CA ARG A 884 26.35 14.30 -3.95
C ARG A 884 27.48 13.28 -3.92
N GLN A 885 27.27 12.09 -3.36
CA GLN A 885 28.26 11.02 -3.32
C GLN A 885 28.43 10.40 -4.71
N VAL A 886 27.34 10.17 -5.43
CA VAL A 886 27.33 9.78 -6.86
C VAL A 886 28.01 10.85 -7.73
N LEU A 887 27.66 12.13 -7.55
CA LEU A 887 28.28 13.27 -8.26
C LEU A 887 29.75 13.53 -7.91
N GLN A 888 30.30 12.87 -6.89
CA GLN A 888 31.73 12.96 -6.52
C GLN A 888 32.60 11.90 -7.20
N SER A 889 31.99 10.91 -7.87
CA SER A 889 32.71 9.99 -8.77
C SER A 889 33.43 10.75 -9.90
N GLN A 890 34.50 10.16 -10.46
CA GLN A 890 35.26 10.82 -11.52
C GLN A 890 34.45 10.97 -12.81
N GLU A 891 33.61 10.00 -13.15
CA GLU A 891 32.82 9.96 -14.38
C GLU A 891 31.77 11.09 -14.43
N ALA A 892 31.10 11.36 -13.29
CA ALA A 892 30.12 12.44 -13.19
C ALA A 892 30.69 13.86 -13.42
N ARG A 893 32.00 14.06 -13.23
CA ARG A 893 32.63 15.39 -13.39
C ARG A 893 32.83 15.80 -14.85
N GLU A 894 32.94 14.86 -15.78
CA GLU A 894 33.13 15.17 -17.20
C GLU A 894 31.80 15.42 -17.93
N LEU A 895 30.69 14.95 -17.36
CA LEU A 895 29.36 14.94 -17.98
C LEU A 895 28.50 16.20 -17.70
N VAL A 896 28.80 17.00 -16.67
CA VAL A 896 28.02 18.19 -16.31
C VAL A 896 28.58 19.45 -16.99
N PRO A 897 27.90 20.06 -17.97
CA PRO A 897 28.40 21.26 -18.64
C PRO A 897 28.40 22.48 -17.71
N ALA A 898 29.51 23.23 -17.71
CA ALA A 898 29.73 24.41 -16.88
C ALA A 898 28.83 25.61 -17.26
N GLY A 899 27.56 25.54 -16.86
CA GLY A 899 26.51 26.51 -17.22
C GLY A 899 26.25 27.60 -16.17
N GLY A 900 27.10 28.64 -16.12
CA GLY A 900 26.67 29.99 -15.70
C GLY A 900 27.30 30.60 -14.44
N GLY A 901 28.44 31.28 -14.64
CA GLY A 901 28.96 32.30 -13.71
C GLY A 901 30.32 31.93 -13.09
N ALA A 902 31.39 32.59 -13.57
CA ALA A 902 32.73 32.39 -13.03
C ALA A 902 32.88 33.06 -11.65
N GLY A 903 33.42 32.32 -10.68
CA GLY A 903 33.84 32.85 -9.38
C GLY A 903 33.01 32.38 -8.18
N GLU A 904 33.21 31.12 -7.78
CA GLU A 904 33.33 30.62 -6.38
C GLU A 904 33.30 29.08 -6.38
N GLY A 905 33.92 28.45 -5.36
CA GLY A 905 34.21 27.01 -5.36
C GLY A 905 32.98 26.10 -5.32
N THR A 906 33.12 24.90 -5.88
CA THR A 906 32.10 23.84 -6.01
C THR A 906 31.47 23.43 -4.68
N THR A 907 30.46 24.17 -4.22
CA THR A 907 29.55 23.80 -3.11
C THR A 907 28.13 24.27 -3.40
N VAL A 908 27.36 23.48 -4.16
CA VAL A 908 25.91 23.70 -4.32
C VAL A 908 25.22 23.36 -3.00
N LYS A 909 25.04 24.37 -2.14
CA LYS A 909 24.54 24.20 -0.76
C LYS A 909 23.07 23.82 -0.64
N ALA A 910 22.23 24.17 -1.62
CA ALA A 910 20.79 23.91 -1.60
C ALA A 910 20.41 22.71 -2.49
N ALA A 911 19.38 21.95 -2.09
CA ALA A 911 18.83 20.87 -2.89
C ALA A 911 18.20 21.42 -4.20
N PRO A 912 18.33 20.71 -5.33
CA PRO A 912 17.67 21.08 -6.58
C PRO A 912 16.18 20.75 -6.56
N GLY A 913 15.39 21.50 -7.34
CA GLY A 913 14.01 21.09 -7.68
C GLY A 913 13.97 19.98 -8.73
N GLY A 914 12.84 19.29 -8.85
CA GLY A 914 12.71 18.06 -9.64
C GLY A 914 13.14 18.21 -11.10
N GLN A 915 12.89 19.38 -11.72
CA GLN A 915 13.32 19.64 -13.10
C GLN A 915 14.84 19.80 -13.26
N ARG A 916 15.57 20.18 -12.20
CA ARG A 916 17.04 20.12 -12.17
C ARG A 916 17.53 18.70 -11.91
N LEU A 917 16.84 17.95 -11.04
CA LEU A 917 17.16 16.53 -10.84
C LEU A 917 17.03 15.74 -12.14
N GLY A 918 15.97 15.95 -12.92
CA GLY A 918 15.78 15.26 -14.21
C GLY A 918 16.86 15.57 -15.25
N ARG A 919 17.44 16.77 -15.21
CA ARG A 919 18.61 17.10 -16.05
C ARG A 919 19.90 16.46 -15.56
N VAL A 920 20.01 16.17 -14.25
CA VAL A 920 21.14 15.44 -13.67
C VAL A 920 20.99 13.94 -13.93
N ALA A 921 19.80 13.38 -13.71
CA ALA A 921 19.44 12.00 -13.98
C ALA A 921 19.67 11.61 -15.46
N ALA A 922 19.12 12.39 -16.40
CA ALA A 922 19.31 12.17 -17.83
C ALA A 922 20.76 12.32 -18.32
N VAL A 923 21.65 12.90 -17.50
CA VAL A 923 23.09 13.04 -17.77
C VAL A 923 23.91 11.92 -17.09
N LEU A 924 23.44 11.40 -15.95
CA LEU A 924 24.08 10.30 -15.22
C LEU A 924 23.60 8.91 -15.69
N GLY A 925 22.45 8.80 -16.37
CA GLY A 925 21.87 7.52 -16.78
C GLY A 925 21.30 6.69 -15.62
N ASP A 926 21.07 7.34 -14.47
CA ASP A 926 20.64 6.70 -13.23
C ASP A 926 19.11 6.62 -13.15
N ALA A 927 18.60 5.39 -13.10
CA ALA A 927 17.17 5.09 -13.15
C ALA A 927 16.40 5.47 -11.88
N GLU A 928 17.04 5.47 -10.70
CA GLU A 928 16.41 5.88 -9.44
C GLU A 928 16.29 7.40 -9.40
N LEU A 929 17.35 8.11 -9.81
CA LEU A 929 17.36 9.55 -10.00
C LEU A 929 16.34 10.02 -11.06
N GLU A 930 16.15 9.26 -12.14
CA GLU A 930 15.15 9.58 -13.16
C GLU A 930 13.72 9.36 -12.65
N MET A 931 13.49 8.29 -11.86
CA MET A 931 12.21 8.03 -11.18
C MET A 931 11.86 9.13 -10.17
N LEU A 932 12.84 9.59 -9.38
CA LEU A 932 12.70 10.74 -8.47
C LEU A 932 12.46 12.07 -9.18
N ALA A 933 12.85 12.21 -10.44
CA ALA A 933 12.69 13.43 -11.21
C ALA A 933 11.38 13.53 -12.00
N VAL A 934 10.75 12.40 -12.34
CA VAL A 934 9.62 12.35 -13.30
C VAL A 934 8.30 11.93 -12.65
N ASN A 935 8.23 11.69 -11.34
CA ASN A 935 6.98 11.34 -10.62
C ASN A 935 5.91 12.46 -10.56
N ASP A 936 4.68 12.10 -10.16
CA ASP A 936 3.54 13.04 -10.02
C ASP A 936 3.34 13.56 -8.58
N ILE A 937 4.33 13.38 -7.70
CA ILE A 937 4.25 13.76 -6.28
C ILE A 937 5.25 14.88 -5.91
N VAL A 938 5.04 15.47 -4.73
CA VAL A 938 5.94 16.40 -4.07
C VAL A 938 6.07 16.01 -2.60
N TRP A 939 7.28 16.11 -2.06
CA TRP A 939 7.60 15.79 -0.66
C TRP A 939 7.28 16.98 0.26
N ASP A 940 6.01 17.06 0.67
CA ASP A 940 5.44 18.17 1.43
C ASP A 940 5.63 17.94 2.94
N GLU A 941 6.00 19.00 3.66
CA GLU A 941 6.49 18.94 5.04
C GLU A 941 5.33 19.00 6.04
N ILE A 942 5.32 18.13 7.04
CA ILE A 942 4.36 18.14 8.14
C ILE A 942 4.67 19.35 9.04
N VAL A 943 3.69 20.25 9.20
CA VAL A 943 3.79 21.45 10.05
C VAL A 943 3.13 21.24 11.42
N SER A 944 2.06 20.45 11.48
CA SER A 944 1.48 20.01 12.76
C SER A 944 0.80 18.64 12.66
N VAL A 945 0.81 17.92 13.77
CA VAL A 945 0.00 16.72 14.04
C VAL A 945 -0.75 16.99 15.34
N GLU A 946 -2.08 17.04 15.28
CA GLU A 946 -2.95 17.46 16.39
C GLU A 946 -4.03 16.41 16.64
N SER A 947 -4.15 15.86 17.86
CA SER A 947 -5.30 14.97 18.17
C SER A 947 -6.62 15.75 18.02
N VAL A 948 -7.56 15.16 17.28
CA VAL A 948 -8.95 15.62 17.18
C VAL A 948 -9.89 14.77 18.02
N GLY A 949 -9.35 13.96 18.94
CA GLY A 949 -10.09 13.04 19.81
C GLY A 949 -10.69 11.86 19.05
N GLU A 950 -11.62 11.16 19.69
CA GLU A 950 -12.33 10.05 19.07
C GLU A 950 -13.26 10.52 17.94
N GLN A 951 -12.96 10.08 16.72
CA GLN A 951 -13.79 10.29 15.54
C GLN A 951 -14.37 8.96 15.06
N GLU A 952 -15.47 9.02 14.31
CA GLU A 952 -15.88 7.89 13.49
C GLU A 952 -14.92 7.78 12.30
N VAL A 953 -14.29 6.61 12.18
CA VAL A 953 -13.26 6.35 11.19
C VAL A 953 -13.71 5.31 10.18
N TYR A 954 -13.20 5.45 8.98
CA TYR A 954 -13.63 4.75 7.78
C TYR A 954 -12.44 4.16 7.06
N ASP A 955 -12.75 3.18 6.23
CA ASP A 955 -11.81 2.52 5.36
C ASP A 955 -12.38 2.30 3.97
N ALA A 956 -11.51 1.90 3.06
CA ALA A 956 -11.87 1.62 1.68
C ALA A 956 -11.09 0.42 1.12
N THR A 957 -11.55 -0.10 -0.01
CA THR A 957 -10.86 -1.19 -0.71
C THR A 957 -10.67 -0.84 -2.18
N VAL A 958 -9.42 -0.56 -2.57
CA VAL A 958 -9.01 -0.22 -3.94
C VAL A 958 -8.37 -1.44 -4.61
N MET A 959 -8.80 -1.76 -5.83
CA MET A 959 -8.28 -2.92 -6.57
C MET A 959 -6.90 -2.66 -7.19
N GLY A 960 -6.05 -3.68 -7.15
CA GLY A 960 -4.78 -3.76 -7.90
C GLY A 960 -3.59 -3.01 -7.28
N LEU A 961 -3.84 -1.97 -6.48
CA LEU A 961 -2.83 -1.17 -5.77
C LEU A 961 -3.24 -0.93 -4.31
N HIS A 962 -2.25 -0.86 -3.43
CA HIS A 962 -2.41 -0.72 -1.99
C HIS A 962 -2.48 0.75 -1.53
N ASN A 963 -2.94 1.68 -2.36
CA ASN A 963 -3.05 3.09 -2.00
C ASN A 963 -4.15 3.83 -2.77
N PHE A 964 -4.49 5.04 -2.31
CA PHE A 964 -5.31 6.03 -3.00
C PHE A 964 -4.87 7.45 -2.63
N VAL A 965 -5.31 8.45 -3.39
CA VAL A 965 -5.07 9.87 -3.09
C VAL A 965 -6.34 10.52 -2.56
N ALA A 966 -6.26 11.05 -1.34
CA ALA A 966 -7.33 11.84 -0.71
C ALA A 966 -6.76 13.13 -0.10
N ASN A 967 -7.53 14.21 -0.13
CA ASN A 967 -7.10 15.57 0.26
C ASN A 967 -5.79 16.05 -0.42
N GLY A 968 -5.43 15.43 -1.55
CA GLY A 968 -4.15 15.66 -2.25
C GLY A 968 -2.93 15.03 -1.57
N ILE A 969 -3.11 13.99 -0.75
CA ILE A 969 -2.07 13.23 -0.03
C ILE A 969 -2.20 11.74 -0.40
N ALA A 970 -1.08 11.03 -0.55
CA ALA A 970 -1.08 9.58 -0.80
C ALA A 970 -1.29 8.81 0.52
N LEU A 971 -2.32 7.95 0.55
CA LEU A 971 -2.76 7.20 1.73
C LEU A 971 -2.77 5.70 1.42
N HIS A 972 -2.31 4.90 2.37
CA HIS A 972 -2.26 3.45 2.23
C HIS A 972 -3.64 2.81 2.36
N ASN A 973 -3.79 1.64 1.76
CA ASN A 973 -4.96 0.79 1.77
C ASN A 973 -4.81 -0.29 2.87
N SER A 974 -5.51 -1.44 2.79
CA SER A 974 -5.66 -2.31 3.97
C SER A 974 -5.40 -3.79 3.74
N ILE A 975 -4.75 -4.42 4.74
CA ILE A 975 -4.14 -5.77 4.63
C ILE A 975 -5.19 -6.88 4.43
N GLU A 976 -6.42 -6.72 4.95
CA GLU A 976 -7.45 -7.78 4.83
C GLU A 976 -7.91 -8.07 3.40
N GLN A 977 -7.44 -7.31 2.39
CA GLN A 977 -8.08 -7.25 1.08
C GLN A 977 -7.81 -8.49 0.22
N ASP A 978 -6.58 -8.99 0.16
CA ASP A 978 -6.23 -10.16 -0.65
C ASP A 978 -6.88 -11.46 -0.15
N ALA A 979 -7.24 -11.52 1.14
CA ALA A 979 -8.01 -12.62 1.70
C ALA A 979 -9.41 -12.74 1.07
N ASP A 980 -9.82 -13.97 0.75
CA ASP A 980 -11.19 -14.29 0.36
C ASP A 980 -12.06 -14.56 1.58
N MET A 981 -11.46 -15.10 2.65
CA MET A 981 -12.13 -15.40 3.91
C MET A 981 -11.29 -14.93 5.08
N VAL A 982 -11.94 -14.41 6.12
CA VAL A 982 -11.33 -14.00 7.38
C VAL A 982 -12.10 -14.67 8.51
N ILE A 983 -11.38 -15.42 9.34
CA ILE A 983 -11.91 -16.09 10.53
C ILE A 983 -11.23 -15.48 11.77
N LEU A 984 -12.02 -14.87 12.65
CA LEU A 984 -11.55 -14.30 13.90
C LEU A 984 -11.92 -15.23 15.06
N LEU A 985 -10.93 -15.66 15.84
CA LEU A 985 -11.12 -16.49 17.01
C LEU A 985 -11.35 -15.61 18.24
N HIS A 986 -12.51 -15.74 18.86
CA HIS A 986 -12.84 -15.12 20.13
C HIS A 986 -13.05 -16.18 21.22
N ARG A 987 -12.59 -15.88 22.43
CA ARG A 987 -12.77 -16.70 23.62
C ARG A 987 -13.12 -15.79 24.78
N GLU A 988 -14.37 -15.83 25.21
CA GLU A 988 -14.89 -14.96 26.27
C GLU A 988 -14.18 -15.24 27.60
N ASP A 989 -13.93 -16.52 27.88
CA ASP A 989 -13.24 -17.04 29.07
C ASP A 989 -11.75 -16.64 29.16
N ALA A 990 -11.15 -16.18 28.06
CA ALA A 990 -9.81 -15.62 28.05
C ALA A 990 -9.75 -14.18 28.60
N TYR A 991 -10.87 -13.47 28.60
CA TYR A 991 -11.01 -12.10 29.15
C TYR A 991 -11.76 -12.08 30.47
N GLU A 992 -12.73 -12.99 30.66
CA GLU A 992 -13.62 -13.02 31.82
C GLU A 992 -13.62 -14.43 32.43
N LYS A 993 -12.81 -14.61 33.48
CA LYS A 993 -12.57 -15.92 34.13
C LYS A 993 -13.81 -16.57 34.75
N GLU A 994 -14.86 -15.79 34.99
CA GLU A 994 -16.16 -16.24 35.51
C GLU A 994 -17.24 -16.30 34.41
N SER A 995 -16.87 -16.16 33.12
CA SER A 995 -17.83 -16.26 32.02
C SER A 995 -18.57 -17.62 32.08
N PRO A 996 -19.90 -17.62 31.93
CA PRO A 996 -20.69 -18.85 31.89
C PRO A 996 -20.37 -19.72 30.65
N ARG A 997 -19.60 -19.20 29.69
CA ARG A 997 -19.17 -19.86 28.45
C ARG A 997 -17.72 -20.39 28.54
N ALA A 998 -17.27 -20.73 29.74
CA ALA A 998 -15.93 -21.27 29.97
C ALA A 998 -15.66 -22.54 29.15
N GLY A 999 -14.59 -22.53 28.34
CA GLY A 999 -14.29 -23.61 27.39
C GLY A 999 -15.04 -23.55 26.06
N GLU A 1000 -15.84 -22.51 25.79
CA GLU A 1000 -16.33 -22.20 24.43
C GLU A 1000 -15.38 -21.25 23.70
N ALA A 1001 -15.42 -21.30 22.37
CA ALA A 1001 -14.79 -20.33 21.50
C ALA A 1001 -15.70 -20.02 20.30
N ASP A 1002 -15.70 -18.77 19.85
CA ASP A 1002 -16.45 -18.30 18.70
C ASP A 1002 -15.50 -18.14 17.50
N LEU A 1003 -15.77 -18.89 16.42
CA LEU A 1003 -15.16 -18.74 15.10
C LEU A 1003 -16.01 -17.75 14.29
N ILE A 1004 -15.62 -16.49 14.31
CA ILE A 1004 -16.34 -15.40 13.64
C ILE A 1004 -15.82 -15.30 12.20
N VAL A 1005 -16.59 -15.81 11.22
CA VAL A 1005 -16.31 -15.62 9.79
C VAL A 1005 -16.67 -14.18 9.43
N ALA A 1006 -15.76 -13.26 9.69
CA ALA A 1006 -15.97 -11.82 9.63
C ALA A 1006 -15.88 -11.23 8.20
N LYS A 1007 -15.29 -11.97 7.27
CA LYS A 1007 -15.33 -11.68 5.82
C LYS A 1007 -15.41 -13.00 5.06
N HIS A 1008 -16.24 -13.05 4.03
CA HIS A 1008 -16.31 -14.15 3.08
C HIS A 1008 -16.72 -13.59 1.70
N ARG A 1009 -15.83 -13.66 0.70
CA ARG A 1009 -16.08 -13.08 -0.64
C ARG A 1009 -17.16 -13.82 -1.43
N ASN A 1010 -17.29 -15.13 -1.23
CA ASN A 1010 -18.10 -16.02 -2.06
C ASN A 1010 -19.26 -16.68 -1.30
N GLY A 1011 -19.60 -16.21 -0.10
CA GLY A 1011 -20.64 -16.81 0.74
C GLY A 1011 -20.97 -15.98 1.98
N PRO A 1012 -21.85 -16.49 2.85
CA PRO A 1012 -22.28 -15.78 4.05
C PRO A 1012 -21.18 -15.69 5.12
N THR A 1013 -21.28 -14.64 5.93
CA THR A 1013 -20.56 -14.43 7.20
C THR A 1013 -21.43 -14.91 8.36
N ALA A 1014 -20.87 -15.68 9.30
CA ALA A 1014 -21.55 -16.09 10.52
C ALA A 1014 -20.55 -16.34 11.66
N THR A 1015 -21.06 -16.45 12.88
CA THR A 1015 -20.28 -16.92 14.03
C THR A 1015 -20.63 -18.38 14.31
N VAL A 1016 -19.62 -19.25 14.32
CA VAL A 1016 -19.74 -20.66 14.68
C VAL A 1016 -19.13 -20.88 16.05
N THR A 1017 -19.90 -21.35 17.03
CA THR A 1017 -19.40 -21.64 18.38
C THR A 1017 -18.89 -23.08 18.44
N VAL A 1018 -17.68 -23.26 18.97
CA VAL A 1018 -16.98 -24.54 19.12
C VAL A 1018 -16.49 -24.72 20.55
N ALA A 1019 -16.29 -25.96 21.01
CA ALA A 1019 -15.70 -26.22 22.32
C ALA A 1019 -14.16 -26.26 22.23
N PHE A 1020 -13.47 -25.46 23.05
CA PHE A 1020 -12.02 -25.45 23.17
C PHE A 1020 -11.53 -26.37 24.30
N GLN A 1021 -10.84 -27.44 23.93
CA GLN A 1021 -10.26 -28.41 24.86
C GLN A 1021 -8.75 -28.17 24.98
N GLY A 1022 -8.37 -27.05 25.60
CA GLY A 1022 -6.96 -26.61 25.67
C GLY A 1022 -5.99 -27.62 26.28
N HIS A 1023 -6.45 -28.49 27.18
CA HIS A 1023 -5.65 -29.58 27.76
C HIS A 1023 -5.30 -30.69 26.74
N TYR A 1024 -6.05 -30.80 25.64
CA TYR A 1024 -5.75 -31.65 24.47
C TYR A 1024 -5.26 -30.83 23.26
N SER A 1025 -5.02 -29.51 23.43
CA SER A 1025 -4.63 -28.59 22.35
C SER A 1025 -5.49 -28.73 21.09
N ARG A 1026 -6.82 -28.65 21.24
CA ARG A 1026 -7.77 -28.77 20.12
C ARG A 1026 -9.08 -28.01 20.33
N PHE A 1027 -9.78 -27.76 19.24
CA PHE A 1027 -11.18 -27.39 19.18
C PHE A 1027 -12.01 -28.59 18.68
N VAL A 1028 -13.29 -28.65 19.05
CA VAL A 1028 -14.27 -29.63 18.57
C VAL A 1028 -15.64 -28.98 18.41
N ASP A 1029 -16.50 -29.54 17.55
CA ASP A 1029 -17.90 -29.13 17.47
C ASP A 1029 -18.59 -29.19 18.85
N MET A 1030 -19.54 -28.29 19.09
CA MET A 1030 -20.43 -28.37 20.24
C MET A 1030 -21.25 -29.67 20.16
N ALA A 1031 -21.53 -30.29 21.30
CA ALA A 1031 -22.39 -31.47 21.33
C ALA A 1031 -23.83 -31.07 20.97
N GLN A 1032 -24.40 -31.70 19.95
CA GLN A 1032 -25.81 -31.60 19.56
C GLN A 1032 -26.71 -32.38 20.53
#